data_AF-A0A7S1BVT1-F1
#
_entry.id   AF-A0A7S1BVT1-F1
#
_cell.length_a   1.000
_cell.length_b   1.000
_cell.length_c   1.000
_cell.angle_alpha   90.00
_cell.angle_beta   90.00
_cell.angle_gamma   90.00
#
_symmetry.space_group_name_H-M   'P 1'
#
loop_
_entity.id
_entity.type
_entity.pdbx_description
1 polymer ?
#
loop_
_entity_poly.entity_id
_entity_poly.type
_entity_poly.pdbx_seq_one_letter_code
_entity_poly.pdbx_strand_id
1 'polypeptide(L)'
;DPLLDRAADPGAGAFTAYHNFTYLAKQDIRAGEELFGIAQNSFFRDRNIPSNEKYGKVDKLSQFLTDMKNEEGDEVSERTFLHALAGFKSEFLPNTDEGDMMRPLLPRNRREAREISETGSAKFHLKNSRNRSEWLRSNGICLDNIREGTSTIPQAGRGAFAKRFIPKGTVVTPAPLMHIPEIEYFSFSHPEEDETERFNDIQLLFNYCFGHNQTSWMFCPTTAAMLINHSSDSVNTEIHWGADSPSSKFSYLTETKKALARQNFTQLSFDFVATKDIRPGEEIFIDYGPEWEKAWKEHVRLWQNDVQAEAEPYKPASIMNLEVDKISRNPDDYPHHSLVCRRKPFASDQIPQTPVVEEYAVSDNFFEKDLLRKLYADDRYRWWWPCKLKDIGSNSANYTVEIYKKTISKSTSNQVILTINNFPRHNIRFVDRKYTSDIHLARGFRHKIMIPDDMFPLHWRDDYKSPKQVVKEWVEPIAHPRANITEKEYVDELRKVKCGLYIAPSTIDGAGNGVYTAVDLPRADMAIGPKISANFVFVAGDAPQPWANYDWSPDQYFMEFEGTDKMPVSVLVPGIGMMSNFHPGLVNVVGRNPVVQATLDKYKDPGAGAFSDHHSCSFVNEIPLYAGDEIFISYGDEWFEDRSHLKHVPLEKNYLQGDLITAFMLSLANIKISSSSLESLLFLITHEFVSDRRTKTVLSKLNSLAEIQQIRTVRGTAAATAERRSLEWLDENGSCIDHIYVKESTIPQAGKGGFARRPLRKDDVIIPVQMLHVRGGRDVLRRRVDIALEDSAPNILADKQYIYNYMYSHPESSVLLFPVNTGVVINHSSARMKNGKAPNAKLKWSLTDKKTQYFLNKPLEALMKEDYASIVVDFVATRDIAADEEITLDYGKEWENAWNRHVEHWEPPFPTGGIGLEGEELTILSISSKKIYEMNQNKFDEDTWTWSEDHFTVCDEIKDPLWRPLDTVAMTEYNVGTNHSGFEIAKMSETRKPCMILDGDEEEGNFDVFYFRSYETEVEENGSYYAYEFDVVENLPAESLMFVSRPLRSDQHRNDGNRFVHEIKITDSIFPEVWKDLKITDQQQEIGKS
;
A
#
# COMPACT_ATOMS: atom_id res chain seq x y z
N ASP A 1 -7.40 -55.71 22.84
CA ASP A 1 -6.88 -56.19 21.56
C ASP A 1 -6.46 -55.05 20.68
N PRO A 2 -5.29 -55.14 20.02
CA PRO A 2 -5.09 -54.43 18.78
C PRO A 2 -6.14 -54.96 17.81
N LEU A 3 -6.96 -54.07 17.27
CA LEU A 3 -8.02 -54.45 16.32
C LEU A 3 -7.44 -54.92 14.99
N LEU A 4 -6.17 -54.59 14.70
CA LEU A 4 -5.49 -54.87 13.43
C LEU A 4 -4.03 -55.29 13.65
N ASP A 5 -3.55 -56.11 12.73
CA ASP A 5 -2.16 -56.55 12.60
C ASP A 5 -1.44 -55.69 11.54
N ARG A 6 -0.37 -54.98 11.94
CA ARG A 6 0.40 -54.14 11.02
C ARG A 6 1.10 -54.90 9.88
N ALA A 7 1.20 -56.22 9.97
CA ALA A 7 1.75 -57.08 8.94
C ALA A 7 0.67 -57.66 8.00
N ALA A 8 -0.62 -57.50 8.30
CA ALA A 8 -1.69 -58.13 7.53
C ALA A 8 -2.79 -57.15 7.10
N ASP A 9 -3.01 -56.08 7.86
CA ASP A 9 -4.15 -55.20 7.71
C ASP A 9 -3.73 -53.82 7.16
N PRO A 10 -4.14 -53.43 5.93
CA PRO A 10 -3.85 -52.12 5.35
C PRO A 10 -4.41 -50.93 6.15
N GLY A 11 -5.32 -51.16 7.09
CA GLY A 11 -5.80 -50.12 8.03
C GLY A 11 -4.81 -49.78 9.15
N ALA A 12 -3.73 -50.55 9.32
CA ALA A 12 -2.75 -50.31 10.37
C ALA A 12 -2.12 -48.91 10.23
N GLY A 13 -2.13 -48.15 11.33
CA GLY A 13 -1.61 -46.79 11.37
C GLY A 13 -2.49 -45.74 10.69
N ALA A 14 -3.64 -46.09 10.12
CA ALA A 14 -4.61 -45.14 9.55
C ALA A 14 -5.50 -44.48 10.61
N PHE A 15 -5.52 -45.01 11.84
CA PHE A 15 -6.26 -44.48 12.98
C PHE A 15 -5.50 -44.67 14.29
N THR A 16 -5.88 -43.93 15.34
CA THR A 16 -5.20 -44.00 16.65
C THR A 16 -5.54 -45.28 17.42
N ALA A 17 -4.53 -45.91 18.02
CA ALA A 17 -4.72 -47.02 18.96
C ALA A 17 -5.19 -46.55 20.36
N TYR A 18 -5.12 -45.24 20.62
CA TYR A 18 -5.60 -44.64 21.87
C TYR A 18 -7.07 -44.26 21.72
N HIS A 19 -7.94 -45.03 22.37
CA HIS A 19 -9.38 -44.82 22.38
C HIS A 19 -9.94 -44.92 23.81
N ASN A 20 -11.24 -44.71 24.00
CA ASN A 20 -11.91 -44.77 25.30
C ASN A 20 -11.47 -43.69 26.33
N PHE A 21 -11.24 -42.47 25.86
CA PHE A 21 -11.08 -41.31 26.71
C PHE A 21 -12.45 -40.84 27.22
N THR A 22 -12.60 -40.65 28.53
CA THR A 22 -13.85 -40.21 29.15
C THR A 22 -13.61 -39.09 30.15
N TYR A 23 -14.56 -38.18 30.24
CA TYR A 23 -14.63 -37.21 31.34
C TYR A 23 -15.50 -37.77 32.46
N LEU A 24 -15.12 -37.48 33.70
CA LEU A 24 -15.91 -37.82 34.88
C LEU A 24 -16.43 -36.54 35.52
N ALA A 25 -17.69 -36.54 35.94
CA ALA A 25 -18.27 -35.43 36.67
C ALA A 25 -17.54 -35.26 38.02
N LYS A 26 -17.12 -34.04 38.32
CA LYS A 26 -16.50 -33.69 39.62
C LYS A 26 -17.52 -33.33 40.72
N GLN A 27 -18.77 -33.13 40.33
CA GLN A 27 -19.90 -32.81 41.21
C GLN A 27 -21.19 -33.35 40.60
N ASP A 28 -22.27 -33.36 41.39
CA ASP A 28 -23.61 -33.66 40.89
C ASP A 28 -24.03 -32.58 39.88
N ILE A 29 -24.51 -33.02 38.71
CA ILE A 29 -24.98 -32.15 37.61
C ILE A 29 -26.48 -32.36 37.46
N ARG A 30 -27.27 -31.28 37.51
CA ARG A 30 -28.73 -31.33 37.34
C ARG A 30 -29.10 -31.17 35.86
N ALA A 31 -30.24 -31.74 35.48
CA ALA A 31 -30.73 -31.64 34.11
C ALA A 31 -30.99 -30.18 33.69
N GLY A 32 -30.38 -29.74 32.59
CA GLY A 32 -30.47 -28.37 32.07
C GLY A 32 -29.35 -27.44 32.57
N GLU A 33 -28.40 -27.94 33.36
CA GLU A 33 -27.16 -27.22 33.69
C GLU A 33 -26.15 -27.31 32.53
N GLU A 34 -25.41 -26.23 32.29
CA GLU A 34 -24.29 -26.18 31.36
C GLU A 34 -23.08 -26.90 31.96
N LEU A 35 -22.35 -27.66 31.14
CA LEU A 35 -21.18 -28.41 31.58
C LEU A 35 -19.92 -27.55 31.46
N PHE A 36 -19.24 -27.31 32.58
CA PHE A 36 -17.99 -26.55 32.63
C PHE A 36 -16.78 -27.48 32.78
N GLY A 37 -15.79 -27.34 31.90
CA GLY A 37 -14.47 -27.95 32.03
C GLY A 37 -13.44 -26.99 32.65
N ILE A 38 -12.39 -27.51 33.29
CA ILE A 38 -11.24 -26.68 33.70
C ILE A 38 -10.36 -26.47 32.47
N ALA A 39 -10.48 -25.30 31.83
CA ALA A 39 -9.55 -24.84 30.80
C ALA A 39 -8.51 -23.90 31.43
N GLN A 40 -7.25 -23.93 30.96
CA GLN A 40 -6.28 -22.90 31.31
C GLN A 40 -6.71 -21.57 30.66
N ASN A 41 -6.75 -20.51 31.48
CA ASN A 41 -7.35 -19.19 31.20
C ASN A 41 -6.96 -18.56 29.85
N SER A 42 -7.89 -17.81 29.22
CA SER A 42 -7.70 -16.36 28.92
C SER A 42 -8.56 -15.75 27.78
N PHE A 43 -9.86 -15.99 27.61
CA PHE A 43 -10.53 -15.36 26.44
C PHE A 43 -12.00 -15.02 26.63
N PHE A 44 -12.34 -13.79 27.06
CA PHE A 44 -13.60 -13.12 26.69
C PHE A 44 -13.49 -11.59 26.81
N ARG A 45 -13.62 -10.85 25.69
CA ARG A 45 -14.00 -9.42 25.66
C ARG A 45 -14.89 -9.09 24.46
N ASP A 46 -15.80 -8.16 24.76
CA ASP A 46 -16.58 -7.22 23.93
C ASP A 46 -17.74 -7.70 23.03
N ARG A 47 -18.92 -7.07 23.25
CA ARG A 47 -19.98 -6.89 22.25
C ARG A 47 -20.59 -5.49 22.39
N ASN A 48 -20.47 -4.68 21.34
CA ASN A 48 -21.21 -3.43 21.14
C ASN A 48 -22.58 -3.71 20.50
N ILE A 49 -23.60 -2.93 20.85
CA ILE A 49 -24.99 -3.08 20.36
C ILE A 49 -25.26 -2.12 19.17
N PRO A 50 -25.83 -2.58 18.04
CA PRO A 50 -26.10 -1.72 16.86
C PRO A 50 -27.27 -0.72 17.05
N SER A 51 -27.24 0.40 16.32
CA SER A 51 -28.28 1.45 16.30
C SER A 51 -29.42 1.18 15.30
N ASN A 52 -30.57 1.85 15.44
CA ASN A 52 -31.74 1.69 14.54
C ASN A 52 -31.45 1.94 13.05
N GLU A 53 -30.58 2.90 12.73
CA GLU A 53 -30.16 3.18 11.35
C GLU A 53 -29.49 1.95 10.72
N LYS A 54 -28.67 1.24 11.49
CA LYS A 54 -27.92 0.05 11.05
C LYS A 54 -28.86 -1.14 10.78
N TYR A 55 -29.90 -1.32 11.60
CA TYR A 55 -30.96 -2.30 11.33
C TYR A 55 -31.73 -1.96 10.04
N GLY A 56 -32.05 -0.68 9.82
CA GLY A 56 -32.74 -0.24 8.60
C GLY A 56 -31.97 -0.51 7.30
N LYS A 57 -30.64 -0.34 7.31
CA LYS A 57 -29.77 -0.68 6.15
C LYS A 57 -29.79 -2.19 5.87
N VAL A 58 -29.77 -3.02 6.92
CA VAL A 58 -29.81 -4.50 6.82
C VAL A 58 -31.15 -5.00 6.30
N ASP A 59 -32.25 -4.37 6.71
CA ASP A 59 -33.60 -4.70 6.24
C ASP A 59 -33.74 -4.45 4.73
N LYS A 60 -33.27 -3.30 4.23
CA LYS A 60 -33.27 -2.97 2.80
C LYS A 60 -32.42 -3.94 1.97
N LEU A 61 -31.25 -4.32 2.45
CA LEU A 61 -30.41 -5.32 1.79
C LEU A 61 -31.07 -6.72 1.79
N SER A 62 -31.68 -7.11 2.89
CA SER A 62 -32.37 -8.41 3.00
C SER A 62 -33.59 -8.49 2.08
N GLN A 63 -34.31 -7.37 1.91
CA GLN A 63 -35.38 -7.22 0.93
C GLN A 63 -34.84 -7.36 -0.50
N PHE A 64 -33.79 -6.63 -0.87
CA PHE A 64 -33.14 -6.76 -2.19
C PHE A 64 -32.70 -8.20 -2.49
N LEU A 65 -32.02 -8.85 -1.54
CA LEU A 65 -31.57 -10.24 -1.67
C LEU A 65 -32.73 -11.24 -1.82
N THR A 66 -33.90 -10.89 -1.29
CA THR A 66 -35.13 -11.69 -1.42
C THR A 66 -35.78 -11.46 -2.79
N ASP A 67 -35.79 -10.23 -3.30
CA ASP A 67 -36.41 -9.86 -4.57
C ASP A 67 -35.65 -10.37 -5.80
N MET A 68 -34.33 -10.57 -5.71
CA MET A 68 -33.53 -11.28 -6.74
C MET A 68 -34.12 -12.65 -7.12
N LYS A 69 -34.81 -13.33 -6.19
CA LYS A 69 -35.49 -14.62 -6.46
C LYS A 69 -36.72 -14.47 -7.37
N ASN A 70 -37.46 -13.36 -7.24
CA ASN A 70 -38.74 -13.18 -7.90
C ASN A 70 -38.57 -12.87 -9.40
N GLU A 71 -37.44 -12.28 -9.78
CA GLU A 71 -37.13 -11.96 -11.18
C GLU A 71 -36.39 -13.09 -11.92
N GLU A 72 -35.64 -13.95 -11.21
CA GLU A 72 -34.73 -14.95 -11.82
C GLU A 72 -35.18 -16.43 -11.67
N GLY A 73 -36.26 -16.72 -10.94
CA GLY A 73 -36.77 -18.09 -10.76
C GLY A 73 -35.90 -18.98 -9.87
N ASP A 74 -36.11 -20.31 -9.93
CA ASP A 74 -35.35 -21.31 -9.15
C ASP A 74 -33.88 -21.48 -9.61
N GLU A 75 -33.40 -20.71 -10.60
CA GLU A 75 -32.05 -20.82 -11.19
C GLU A 75 -30.93 -20.19 -10.33
N VAL A 76 -31.26 -19.31 -9.37
CA VAL A 76 -30.24 -18.73 -8.47
C VAL A 76 -29.90 -19.73 -7.35
N SER A 77 -28.72 -20.36 -7.46
CA SER A 77 -28.21 -21.31 -6.46
C SER A 77 -27.86 -20.64 -5.12
N GLU A 78 -27.91 -21.38 -4.00
CA GLU A 78 -27.44 -20.89 -2.67
C GLU A 78 -25.99 -20.39 -2.73
N ARG A 79 -25.18 -21.00 -3.60
CA ARG A 79 -23.80 -20.60 -3.90
C ARG A 79 -23.71 -19.18 -4.47
N THR A 80 -24.62 -18.80 -5.37
CA THR A 80 -24.71 -17.45 -5.96
C THR A 80 -25.10 -16.43 -4.89
N PHE A 81 -26.07 -16.77 -4.02
CA PHE A 81 -26.49 -15.94 -2.90
C PHE A 81 -25.34 -15.66 -1.91
N LEU A 82 -24.63 -16.70 -1.49
CA LEU A 82 -23.49 -16.58 -0.57
C LEU A 82 -22.34 -15.78 -1.18
N HIS A 83 -22.13 -15.88 -2.49
CA HIS A 83 -21.12 -15.09 -3.18
C HIS A 83 -21.46 -13.60 -3.21
N ALA A 84 -22.71 -13.24 -3.52
CA ALA A 84 -23.17 -11.86 -3.50
C ALA A 84 -23.07 -11.23 -2.10
N LEU A 85 -23.47 -11.98 -1.06
CA LEU A 85 -23.36 -11.53 0.32
C LEU A 85 -21.90 -11.41 0.81
N ALA A 86 -21.01 -12.31 0.39
CA ALA A 86 -19.59 -12.26 0.74
C ALA A 86 -18.87 -11.05 0.13
N GLY A 87 -19.08 -10.78 -1.16
CA GLY A 87 -18.51 -9.58 -1.79
C GLY A 87 -19.13 -8.30 -1.24
N PHE A 88 -20.42 -8.34 -0.86
CA PHE A 88 -21.03 -7.21 -0.16
C PHE A 88 -20.32 -6.91 1.18
N LYS A 89 -20.03 -7.94 1.97
CA LYS A 89 -19.31 -7.80 3.24
C LYS A 89 -17.88 -7.29 3.06
N SER A 90 -17.15 -7.78 2.06
CA SER A 90 -15.74 -7.42 1.88
C SER A 90 -15.56 -5.98 1.40
N GLU A 91 -16.41 -5.51 0.49
CA GLU A 91 -16.25 -4.21 -0.16
C GLU A 91 -17.05 -3.07 0.51
N PHE A 92 -18.19 -3.37 1.14
CA PHE A 92 -19.09 -2.33 1.68
C PHE A 92 -19.19 -2.29 3.21
N LEU A 93 -18.75 -3.36 3.88
CA LEU A 93 -18.61 -3.39 5.34
C LEU A 93 -17.13 -3.66 5.69
N PRO A 94 -16.20 -2.72 5.41
CA PRO A 94 -14.80 -2.87 5.83
C PRO A 94 -14.68 -2.96 7.36
N ASN A 95 -13.50 -3.29 7.89
CA ASN A 95 -13.22 -3.37 9.33
C ASN A 95 -13.28 -1.98 9.99
N THR A 96 -14.48 -1.41 10.04
CA THR A 96 -14.85 -0.18 10.73
C THR A 96 -15.83 -0.55 11.83
N ASP A 97 -15.96 0.30 12.85
CA ASP A 97 -16.92 0.10 13.94
C ASP A 97 -18.37 -0.05 13.44
N GLU A 98 -18.70 0.55 12.29
CA GLU A 98 -20.01 0.37 11.63
C GLU A 98 -20.12 -1.00 10.95
N GLY A 99 -19.10 -1.42 10.19
CA GLY A 99 -19.05 -2.74 9.57
C GLY A 99 -19.12 -3.88 10.61
N ASP A 100 -18.37 -3.76 11.69
CA ASP A 100 -18.34 -4.74 12.78
C ASP A 100 -19.70 -4.88 13.51
N MET A 101 -20.49 -3.80 13.57
CA MET A 101 -21.84 -3.81 14.13
C MET A 101 -22.91 -4.32 13.16
N MET A 102 -22.72 -4.16 11.84
CA MET A 102 -23.69 -4.57 10.82
C MET A 102 -23.50 -6.01 10.34
N ARG A 103 -22.27 -6.52 10.26
CA ARG A 103 -22.00 -7.90 9.82
C ARG A 103 -22.75 -8.99 10.60
N PRO A 104 -22.95 -8.88 11.94
CA PRO A 104 -23.74 -9.85 12.70
C PRO A 104 -25.25 -9.78 12.41
N LEU A 105 -25.73 -8.67 11.84
CA LEU A 105 -27.14 -8.45 11.56
C LEU A 105 -27.57 -9.00 10.19
N LEU A 106 -26.62 -9.15 9.26
CA LEU A 106 -26.85 -9.62 7.90
C LEU A 106 -27.48 -11.03 7.87
N PRO A 107 -28.38 -11.31 6.92
CA PRO A 107 -28.99 -12.63 6.77
C PRO A 107 -27.92 -13.69 6.50
N ARG A 108 -28.04 -14.87 7.11
CA ARG A 108 -27.04 -15.93 6.95
C ARG A 108 -27.24 -16.74 5.67
N ASN A 109 -28.47 -16.92 5.25
CA ASN A 109 -28.89 -17.72 4.09
C ASN A 109 -30.13 -17.11 3.45
N ARG A 110 -30.60 -17.69 2.35
CA ARG A 110 -31.80 -17.19 1.64
C ARG A 110 -33.05 -17.16 2.51
N ARG A 111 -33.20 -18.14 3.39
CA ARG A 111 -34.36 -18.24 4.29
C ARG A 111 -34.38 -17.08 5.28
N GLU A 112 -33.24 -16.75 5.88
CA GLU A 112 -33.13 -15.63 6.80
C GLU A 112 -33.30 -14.27 6.13
N ALA A 113 -32.80 -14.10 4.90
CA ALA A 113 -33.04 -12.88 4.15
C ALA A 113 -34.55 -12.59 4.04
N ARG A 114 -35.33 -13.64 3.74
CA ARG A 114 -36.80 -13.58 3.69
C ARG A 114 -37.44 -13.35 5.06
N GLU A 115 -36.99 -14.05 6.10
CA GLU A 115 -37.55 -13.87 7.45
C GLU A 115 -37.25 -12.47 8.00
N ILE A 116 -36.05 -11.94 7.74
CA ILE A 116 -35.66 -10.57 8.07
C ILE A 116 -36.47 -9.56 7.26
N SER A 117 -36.67 -9.77 5.96
CA SER A 117 -37.47 -8.87 5.13
C SER A 117 -38.95 -8.83 5.58
N GLU A 118 -39.50 -9.95 6.06
CA GLU A 118 -40.87 -10.05 6.56
C GLU A 118 -41.03 -9.52 8.00
N THR A 119 -40.03 -9.66 8.87
CA THR A 119 -40.16 -9.40 10.32
C THR A 119 -39.33 -8.24 10.87
N GLY A 120 -38.36 -7.75 10.11
CA GLY A 120 -37.35 -6.75 10.51
C GLY A 120 -36.20 -7.35 11.32
N SER A 121 -34.97 -6.99 10.98
CA SER A 121 -33.72 -7.51 11.56
C SER A 121 -33.66 -7.31 13.08
N ALA A 122 -34.12 -6.16 13.59
CA ALA A 122 -34.14 -5.90 15.03
C ALA A 122 -34.99 -6.91 15.83
N LYS A 123 -36.14 -7.30 15.28
CA LYS A 123 -37.07 -8.24 15.93
C LYS A 123 -36.63 -9.69 15.74
N PHE A 124 -36.02 -10.00 14.60
CA PHE A 124 -35.43 -11.30 14.30
C PHE A 124 -34.35 -11.68 15.34
N HIS A 125 -33.46 -10.74 15.70
CA HIS A 125 -32.32 -10.99 16.59
C HIS A 125 -32.63 -10.95 18.12
N LEU A 126 -33.87 -10.63 18.53
CA LEU A 126 -34.26 -10.42 19.95
C LEU A 126 -34.84 -11.67 20.68
N LYS A 127 -34.97 -12.84 20.04
CA LYS A 127 -35.54 -14.04 20.69
C LYS A 127 -34.53 -14.72 21.64
N ASN A 128 -34.62 -14.50 22.96
CA ASN A 128 -34.63 -15.56 24.01
C ASN A 128 -34.31 -15.03 25.44
N SER A 129 -35.19 -15.33 26.42
CA SER A 129 -34.78 -16.00 27.69
C SER A 129 -35.96 -16.22 28.65
N ARG A 130 -36.27 -17.50 28.97
CA ARG A 130 -36.76 -18.05 30.26
C ARG A 130 -37.48 -19.42 30.07
N ASN A 131 -36.71 -20.51 30.09
CA ASN A 131 -37.05 -21.87 30.60
C ASN A 131 -36.00 -22.88 30.08
N ARG A 132 -34.86 -23.03 30.76
CA ARG A 132 -33.65 -23.67 30.19
C ARG A 132 -33.86 -25.12 29.71
N SER A 133 -34.61 -25.96 30.43
CA SER A 133 -34.78 -27.39 30.04
C SER A 133 -35.83 -27.60 28.95
N GLU A 134 -36.92 -26.84 28.98
CA GLU A 134 -37.96 -26.87 27.92
C GLU A 134 -37.43 -26.21 26.64
N TRP A 135 -36.66 -25.13 26.79
CA TRP A 135 -35.93 -24.49 25.69
C TRP A 135 -34.95 -25.46 25.03
N LEU A 136 -34.15 -26.22 25.82
CA LEU A 136 -33.23 -27.23 25.27
C LEU A 136 -33.95 -28.35 24.53
N ARG A 137 -35.17 -28.73 24.93
CA ARG A 137 -35.97 -29.74 24.20
C ARG A 137 -36.46 -29.24 22.85
N SER A 138 -36.76 -27.95 22.75
CA SER A 138 -37.30 -27.35 21.53
C SER A 138 -36.25 -26.70 20.63
N ASN A 139 -35.06 -26.38 21.14
CA ASN A 139 -34.00 -25.63 20.42
C ASN A 139 -32.60 -26.28 20.53
N GLY A 140 -32.42 -27.29 21.38
CA GLY A 140 -31.13 -27.97 21.54
C GLY A 140 -30.92 -29.06 20.50
N ILE A 141 -29.66 -29.29 20.12
CA ILE A 141 -29.25 -30.39 19.25
C ILE A 141 -28.60 -31.49 20.10
N CYS A 142 -29.04 -32.74 19.94
CA CYS A 142 -28.49 -33.87 20.69
C CYS A 142 -27.08 -34.24 20.22
N LEU A 143 -26.11 -34.21 21.13
CA LEU A 143 -24.73 -34.64 20.89
C LEU A 143 -24.49 -36.13 21.19
N ASP A 144 -25.42 -36.80 21.88
CA ASP A 144 -25.26 -38.15 22.45
C ASP A 144 -26.00 -39.26 21.69
N ASN A 145 -26.28 -39.02 20.41
CA ASN A 145 -26.96 -39.97 19.52
C ASN A 145 -26.09 -41.16 19.11
N ILE A 146 -24.76 -41.01 19.16
CA ILE A 146 -23.81 -42.01 18.69
C ILE A 146 -22.95 -42.58 19.83
N ARG A 147 -22.45 -43.80 19.65
CA ARG A 147 -21.50 -44.47 20.53
C ARG A 147 -20.41 -45.16 19.72
N GLU A 148 -19.24 -45.34 20.31
CA GLU A 148 -18.15 -46.15 19.72
C GLU A 148 -18.54 -47.65 19.70
N GLY A 149 -18.09 -48.36 18.66
CA GLY A 149 -18.09 -49.81 18.57
C GLY A 149 -17.01 -50.30 17.61
N THR A 150 -16.75 -51.62 17.57
CA THR A 150 -15.93 -52.23 16.52
C THR A 150 -16.65 -52.11 15.18
N SER A 151 -15.99 -51.55 14.16
CA SER A 151 -16.61 -51.35 12.84
C SER A 151 -16.98 -52.69 12.19
N THR A 152 -18.07 -52.69 11.43
CA THR A 152 -18.47 -53.81 10.57
C THR A 152 -17.65 -53.85 9.28
N ILE A 153 -16.96 -52.76 8.94
CA ILE A 153 -16.00 -52.72 7.83
C ILE A 153 -14.71 -53.41 8.30
N PRO A 154 -14.27 -54.50 7.63
CA PRO A 154 -13.00 -55.12 7.91
C PRO A 154 -11.89 -54.06 7.84
N GLN A 155 -11.01 -54.04 8.84
CA GLN A 155 -9.83 -53.17 8.84
C GLN A 155 -10.08 -51.67 9.05
N ALA A 156 -11.32 -51.25 9.33
CA ALA A 156 -11.63 -49.88 9.73
C ALA A 156 -11.47 -49.64 11.25
N GLY A 157 -11.21 -50.69 12.04
CA GLY A 157 -11.03 -50.59 13.48
C GLY A 157 -12.33 -50.26 14.22
N ARG A 158 -12.56 -48.98 14.52
CA ARG A 158 -13.72 -48.48 15.27
C ARG A 158 -14.67 -47.69 14.38
N GLY A 159 -15.96 -47.72 14.71
CA GLY A 159 -17.00 -47.00 14.00
C GLY A 159 -18.01 -46.32 14.94
N ALA A 160 -18.80 -45.42 14.39
CA ALA A 160 -19.93 -44.77 15.04
C ALA A 160 -21.19 -45.63 14.91
N PHE A 161 -21.83 -45.93 16.03
CA PHE A 161 -23.08 -46.69 16.09
C PHE A 161 -24.19 -45.86 16.72
N ALA A 162 -25.40 -45.95 16.17
CA ALA A 162 -26.55 -45.27 16.75
C ALA A 162 -26.85 -45.83 18.15
N LYS A 163 -26.98 -44.96 19.15
CA LYS A 163 -27.35 -45.32 20.53
C LYS A 163 -28.87 -45.40 20.70
N ARG A 164 -29.61 -44.71 19.84
CA ARG A 164 -31.07 -44.63 19.81
C ARG A 164 -31.56 -44.60 18.36
N PHE A 165 -32.87 -44.61 18.17
CA PHE A 165 -33.48 -44.45 16.84
C PHE A 165 -33.28 -43.01 16.35
N ILE A 166 -32.82 -42.84 15.12
CA ILE A 166 -32.59 -41.54 14.48
C ILE A 166 -33.44 -41.51 13.20
N PRO A 167 -34.51 -40.69 13.13
CA PRO A 167 -35.34 -40.58 11.93
C PRO A 167 -34.59 -39.96 10.75
N LYS A 168 -35.00 -40.31 9.53
CA LYS A 168 -34.56 -39.64 8.30
C LYS A 168 -34.72 -38.12 8.41
N GLY A 169 -33.72 -37.38 7.95
CA GLY A 169 -33.68 -35.91 7.91
C GLY A 169 -33.29 -35.25 9.23
N THR A 170 -32.98 -36.03 10.28
CA THR A 170 -32.56 -35.48 11.57
C THR A 170 -31.04 -35.47 11.74
N VAL A 171 -30.53 -34.51 12.51
CA VAL A 171 -29.10 -34.39 12.82
C VAL A 171 -28.68 -35.59 13.68
N VAL A 172 -27.80 -36.41 13.13
CA VAL A 172 -27.09 -37.50 13.81
C VAL A 172 -26.16 -36.91 14.86
N THR A 173 -25.25 -36.02 14.47
CA THR A 173 -24.36 -35.32 15.40
C THR A 173 -23.88 -34.00 14.77
N PRO A 174 -23.84 -32.89 15.51
CA PRO A 174 -23.16 -31.68 15.07
C PRO A 174 -21.63 -31.82 15.27
N ALA A 175 -20.86 -31.18 14.42
CA ALA A 175 -19.41 -31.24 14.39
C ALA A 175 -18.79 -29.86 14.17
N PRO A 176 -18.58 -29.07 15.24
CA PRO A 176 -17.79 -27.86 15.18
C PRO A 176 -16.40 -28.16 14.63
N LEU A 177 -15.95 -27.32 13.71
CA LEU A 177 -14.76 -27.53 12.90
C LEU A 177 -13.64 -26.61 13.37
N MET A 178 -12.47 -27.21 13.58
CA MET A 178 -11.21 -26.51 13.64
C MET A 178 -10.73 -26.26 12.20
N HIS A 179 -10.61 -25.00 11.80
CA HIS A 179 -10.04 -24.63 10.51
C HIS A 179 -8.50 -24.56 10.61
N ILE A 180 -7.81 -25.23 9.71
CA ILE A 180 -6.36 -25.22 9.57
C ILE A 180 -6.07 -24.67 8.16
N PRO A 181 -5.46 -23.49 8.03
CA PRO A 181 -5.41 -22.77 6.76
C PRO A 181 -4.43 -23.36 5.74
N GLU A 182 -3.45 -24.14 6.19
CA GLU A 182 -2.36 -24.67 5.36
C GLU A 182 -2.18 -26.16 5.62
N ILE A 183 -2.04 -26.94 4.55
CA ILE A 183 -1.90 -28.41 4.64
C ILE A 183 -0.50 -28.78 5.18
N GLU A 184 0.46 -27.88 5.03
CA GLU A 184 1.83 -27.97 5.48
C GLU A 184 1.93 -28.15 7.01
N TYR A 185 0.95 -27.67 7.78
CA TYR A 185 0.87 -27.90 9.23
C TYR A 185 0.73 -29.37 9.62
N PHE A 186 0.31 -30.23 8.70
CA PHE A 186 0.28 -31.67 8.91
C PHE A 186 1.62 -32.35 8.59
N SER A 187 2.63 -31.62 8.12
CA SER A 187 3.94 -32.19 7.77
C SER A 187 4.84 -32.35 9.00
N PHE A 188 5.74 -33.34 9.00
CA PHE A 188 6.80 -33.52 10.00
C PHE A 188 8.17 -33.09 9.45
N SER A 189 8.94 -32.30 10.21
CA SER A 189 10.38 -32.09 9.97
C SER A 189 11.19 -32.82 11.02
N HIS A 190 12.12 -33.69 10.60
CA HIS A 190 12.94 -34.49 11.51
C HIS A 190 14.25 -33.77 11.82
N PRO A 191 14.56 -33.49 13.11
CA PRO A 191 15.85 -32.99 13.52
C PRO A 191 16.82 -34.18 13.72
N GLU A 192 17.81 -34.29 12.83
CA GLU A 192 19.04 -35.13 12.92
C GLU A 192 18.98 -36.58 12.36
N GLU A 193 19.71 -36.75 11.23
CA GLU A 193 20.48 -37.93 10.71
C GLU A 193 19.81 -39.32 10.53
N ASP A 194 19.35 -39.62 9.30
CA ASP A 194 19.93 -40.55 8.30
C ASP A 194 18.91 -40.71 7.15
N GLU A 195 19.29 -40.34 5.93
CA GLU A 195 18.39 -40.13 4.76
C GLU A 195 17.74 -41.40 4.15
N THR A 196 17.74 -42.55 4.83
CA THR A 196 17.40 -43.84 4.17
C THR A 196 16.17 -44.59 4.64
N GLU A 197 15.42 -44.14 5.65
CA GLU A 197 14.19 -44.84 6.03
C GLU A 197 12.93 -44.03 5.74
N ARG A 198 12.12 -44.59 4.83
CA ARG A 198 10.81 -44.09 4.39
C ARG A 198 9.98 -43.83 5.64
N PHE A 199 9.58 -42.60 5.90
CA PHE A 199 8.50 -42.25 6.84
C PHE A 199 7.39 -41.52 6.06
N ASN A 200 6.16 -41.58 6.56
CA ASN A 200 5.07 -40.80 6.00
C ASN A 200 5.20 -39.40 6.58
N ASP A 201 5.46 -38.41 5.73
CA ASP A 201 5.69 -37.04 6.18
C ASP A 201 4.42 -36.37 6.73
N ILE A 202 3.25 -37.03 6.65
CA ILE A 202 1.94 -36.48 7.05
C ILE A 202 1.41 -37.07 8.37
N GLN A 203 1.00 -36.19 9.27
CA GLN A 203 0.40 -36.47 10.58
C GLN A 203 -0.94 -37.22 10.49
N LEU A 204 -1.21 -38.08 11.47
CA LEU A 204 -2.41 -38.92 11.54
C LEU A 204 -3.72 -38.10 11.57
N LEU A 205 -3.71 -36.91 12.17
CA LEU A 205 -4.91 -36.06 12.27
C LEU A 205 -5.50 -35.75 10.89
N PHE A 206 -4.68 -35.73 9.83
CA PHE A 206 -5.08 -35.51 8.45
C PHE A 206 -6.24 -36.41 7.99
N ASN A 207 -6.29 -37.66 8.46
CA ASN A 207 -7.33 -38.65 8.11
C ASN A 207 -8.72 -38.30 8.66
N TYR A 208 -8.77 -37.44 9.67
CA TYR A 208 -10.01 -37.05 10.33
C TYR A 208 -10.51 -35.69 9.86
N CYS A 209 -9.77 -35.01 8.99
CA CYS A 209 -10.07 -33.65 8.54
C CYS A 209 -10.65 -33.65 7.13
N PHE A 210 -11.58 -32.72 6.91
CA PHE A 210 -12.22 -32.48 5.61
C PHE A 210 -11.45 -31.41 4.83
N GLY A 211 -11.33 -31.54 3.52
CA GLY A 211 -10.74 -30.50 2.68
C GLY A 211 -11.23 -30.55 1.24
N HIS A 212 -10.85 -29.55 0.46
CA HIS A 212 -11.22 -29.42 -0.95
C HIS A 212 -9.95 -29.38 -1.83
N ASN A 213 -10.06 -29.68 -3.12
CA ASN A 213 -8.90 -29.75 -4.03
C ASN A 213 -8.37 -28.38 -4.46
N GLN A 214 -9.24 -27.36 -4.45
CA GLN A 214 -8.92 -25.98 -4.82
C GLN A 214 -8.64 -25.08 -3.62
N THR A 215 -8.20 -25.66 -2.50
CA THR A 215 -7.70 -24.91 -1.34
C THR A 215 -6.76 -25.78 -0.49
N SER A 216 -5.83 -25.13 0.20
CA SER A 216 -5.00 -25.73 1.25
C SER A 216 -5.76 -25.91 2.58
N TRP A 217 -6.96 -25.34 2.71
CA TRP A 217 -7.72 -25.33 3.96
C TRP A 217 -8.27 -26.70 4.33
N MET A 218 -8.16 -27.01 5.62
CA MET A 218 -8.60 -28.24 6.24
C MET A 218 -9.55 -27.93 7.40
N PHE A 219 -10.58 -28.75 7.56
CA PHE A 219 -11.63 -28.60 8.57
C PHE A 219 -11.75 -29.88 9.40
N CYS A 220 -11.27 -29.85 10.63
CA CYS A 220 -11.22 -31.02 11.50
C CYS A 220 -12.37 -30.99 12.51
N PRO A 221 -13.27 -31.99 12.52
CA PRO A 221 -14.31 -32.12 13.54
C PRO A 221 -13.72 -32.22 14.94
N THR A 222 -14.36 -31.57 15.90
CA THR A 222 -13.97 -31.61 17.33
C THR A 222 -14.84 -32.57 18.15
N THR A 223 -15.76 -33.30 17.52
CA THR A 223 -16.73 -34.19 18.18
C THR A 223 -16.52 -35.65 17.79
N ALA A 224 -17.34 -36.53 18.34
CA ALA A 224 -17.36 -37.96 18.02
C ALA A 224 -17.73 -38.27 16.55
N ALA A 225 -18.05 -37.26 15.73
CA ALA A 225 -18.20 -37.39 14.28
C ALA A 225 -16.97 -38.01 13.59
N MET A 226 -15.78 -37.87 14.17
CA MET A 226 -14.54 -38.53 13.69
C MET A 226 -14.60 -40.06 13.69
N LEU A 227 -15.60 -40.67 14.35
CA LEU A 227 -15.82 -42.13 14.34
C LEU A 227 -16.66 -42.61 13.14
N ILE A 228 -17.26 -41.69 12.37
CA ILE A 228 -18.14 -42.05 11.25
C ILE A 228 -17.27 -42.45 10.06
N ASN A 229 -17.32 -43.72 9.67
CA ASN A 229 -16.49 -44.30 8.63
C ASN A 229 -17.05 -44.07 7.22
N HIS A 230 -16.20 -44.28 6.22
CA HIS A 230 -16.57 -44.28 4.82
C HIS A 230 -17.35 -45.54 4.42
N SER A 231 -18.42 -45.39 3.63
CA SER A 231 -18.96 -46.45 2.78
C SER A 231 -19.61 -45.82 1.56
N SER A 232 -19.36 -46.34 0.36
CA SER A 232 -20.05 -45.91 -0.86
C SER A 232 -21.40 -46.64 -1.07
N ASP A 233 -21.53 -47.88 -0.57
CA ASP A 233 -22.72 -48.72 -0.79
C ASP A 233 -23.75 -48.64 0.35
N SER A 234 -23.31 -48.31 1.57
CA SER A 234 -24.15 -48.34 2.78
C SER A 234 -24.33 -46.96 3.43
N VAL A 235 -24.12 -45.87 2.67
CA VAL A 235 -24.35 -44.49 3.13
C VAL A 235 -25.72 -44.38 3.80
N ASN A 236 -25.75 -43.85 5.01
CA ASN A 236 -26.98 -43.57 5.75
C ASN A 236 -27.01 -42.18 6.37
N THR A 237 -25.94 -41.40 6.14
CA THR A 237 -25.73 -40.06 6.66
C THR A 237 -25.02 -39.21 5.61
N GLU A 238 -25.28 -37.91 5.58
CA GLU A 238 -24.60 -36.93 4.71
C GLU A 238 -24.19 -35.70 5.53
N ILE A 239 -23.26 -34.90 4.99
CA ILE A 239 -22.76 -33.68 5.66
C ILE A 239 -23.42 -32.43 5.08
N HIS A 240 -23.87 -31.54 5.96
CA HIS A 240 -24.39 -30.22 5.60
C HIS A 240 -23.61 -29.17 6.39
N TRP A 241 -23.48 -27.95 5.88
CA TRP A 241 -23.08 -26.83 6.73
C TRP A 241 -24.15 -26.59 7.80
N GLY A 242 -23.75 -26.58 9.07
CA GLY A 242 -24.70 -26.48 10.18
C GLY A 242 -25.30 -25.08 10.30
N ALA A 243 -26.37 -24.81 9.54
CA ALA A 243 -27.05 -23.51 9.52
C ALA A 243 -27.74 -23.19 10.85
N ASP A 244 -28.22 -24.21 11.56
CA ASP A 244 -29.00 -24.11 12.80
C ASP A 244 -28.20 -24.52 14.06
N SER A 245 -26.92 -24.87 13.92
CA SER A 245 -26.07 -25.28 15.03
C SER A 245 -25.72 -24.09 15.93
N PRO A 246 -25.92 -24.15 17.27
CA PRO A 246 -25.58 -23.06 18.20
C PRO A 246 -24.10 -22.63 18.17
N SER A 247 -23.24 -23.54 17.69
CA SER A 247 -21.78 -23.38 17.58
C SER A 247 -21.32 -22.92 16.19
N SER A 248 -22.21 -22.93 15.21
CA SER A 248 -21.94 -22.52 13.83
C SER A 248 -22.55 -21.15 13.59
N LYS A 249 -21.72 -20.19 13.24
CA LYS A 249 -22.22 -18.93 12.72
C LYS A 249 -22.15 -19.05 11.21
N PHE A 250 -23.23 -19.49 10.58
CA PHE A 250 -23.31 -19.66 9.12
C PHE A 250 -22.92 -18.38 8.34
N SER A 251 -23.00 -17.20 8.96
CA SER A 251 -22.42 -15.94 8.48
C SER A 251 -20.93 -16.04 8.12
N TYR A 252 -20.18 -16.96 8.71
CA TYR A 252 -18.76 -17.18 8.46
C TYR A 252 -18.49 -17.86 7.12
N LEU A 253 -19.47 -18.54 6.52
CA LEU A 253 -19.38 -19.06 5.15
C LEU A 253 -19.30 -17.95 4.09
N THR A 254 -19.53 -16.70 4.48
CA THR A 254 -19.42 -15.51 3.62
C THR A 254 -18.22 -14.63 3.99
N GLU A 255 -17.38 -15.08 4.92
CA GLU A 255 -16.16 -14.36 5.32
C GLU A 255 -14.97 -14.75 4.44
N THR A 256 -13.99 -13.87 4.30
CA THR A 256 -12.76 -14.18 3.55
C THR A 256 -11.88 -15.18 4.31
N LYS A 257 -11.07 -15.99 3.58
CA LYS A 257 -10.05 -16.87 4.19
C LYS A 257 -9.19 -16.14 5.23
N LYS A 258 -8.75 -14.92 4.92
CA LYS A 258 -7.92 -14.10 5.83
C LYS A 258 -8.66 -13.68 7.10
N ALA A 259 -9.94 -13.33 7.01
CA ALA A 259 -10.75 -12.97 8.17
C ALA A 259 -11.01 -14.18 9.08
N LEU A 260 -11.25 -15.35 8.46
CA LEU A 260 -11.44 -16.64 9.15
C LEU A 260 -10.16 -17.13 9.84
N ALA A 261 -9.00 -17.01 9.19
CA ALA A 261 -7.72 -17.46 9.75
C ALA A 261 -7.34 -16.70 11.03
N ARG A 262 -7.83 -15.47 11.19
CA ARG A 262 -7.63 -14.65 12.40
C ARG A 262 -8.56 -15.03 13.57
N GLN A 263 -9.51 -15.94 13.35
CA GLN A 263 -10.44 -16.38 14.38
C GLN A 263 -9.82 -17.51 15.22
N ASN A 264 -9.78 -17.32 16.53
CA ASN A 264 -9.19 -18.26 17.48
C ASN A 264 -10.20 -19.32 18.01
N PHE A 265 -11.40 -19.41 17.42
CA PHE A 265 -12.48 -20.30 17.89
C PHE A 265 -13.11 -21.06 16.73
N THR A 266 -13.69 -22.23 17.01
CA THR A 266 -14.49 -23.01 16.05
C THR A 266 -15.80 -22.27 15.76
N GLN A 267 -15.90 -21.57 14.63
CA GLN A 267 -17.08 -20.80 14.23
C GLN A 267 -17.89 -21.45 13.08
N LEU A 268 -17.36 -22.53 12.51
CA LEU A 268 -18.00 -23.35 11.48
C LEU A 268 -18.35 -24.72 12.07
N SER A 269 -19.44 -25.34 11.61
CA SER A 269 -19.83 -26.71 11.97
C SER A 269 -20.33 -27.46 10.75
N PHE A 270 -20.06 -28.75 10.68
CA PHE A 270 -20.89 -29.66 9.89
C PHE A 270 -22.03 -30.21 10.76
N ASP A 271 -23.19 -30.40 10.16
CA ASP A 271 -24.25 -31.24 10.71
C ASP A 271 -24.29 -32.52 9.89
N PHE A 272 -24.13 -33.65 10.57
CA PHE A 272 -24.28 -34.97 9.96
C PHE A 272 -25.75 -35.34 10.00
N VAL A 273 -26.40 -35.44 8.85
CA VAL A 273 -27.86 -35.60 8.72
C VAL A 273 -28.19 -37.00 8.22
N ALA A 274 -29.12 -37.68 8.88
CA ALA A 274 -29.54 -39.02 8.49
C ALA A 274 -30.29 -38.99 7.14
N THR A 275 -29.86 -39.78 6.16
CA THR A 275 -30.51 -39.85 4.83
C THR A 275 -31.65 -40.89 4.77
N LYS A 276 -31.71 -41.75 5.80
CA LYS A 276 -32.78 -42.74 6.07
C LYS A 276 -32.94 -42.93 7.58
N ASP A 277 -33.95 -43.70 8.00
CA ASP A 277 -34.11 -44.08 9.40
C ASP A 277 -32.96 -45.00 9.84
N ILE A 278 -32.31 -44.68 10.97
CA ILE A 278 -31.18 -45.43 11.54
C ILE A 278 -31.62 -46.08 12.85
N ARG A 279 -31.48 -47.41 12.95
CA ARG A 279 -31.90 -48.17 14.14
C ARG A 279 -30.84 -48.16 15.25
N PRO A 280 -31.22 -48.29 16.53
CA PRO A 280 -30.25 -48.48 17.60
C PRO A 280 -29.31 -49.65 17.31
N GLY A 281 -28.01 -49.42 17.40
CA GLY A 281 -26.96 -50.39 17.12
C GLY A 281 -26.54 -50.51 15.66
N GLU A 282 -27.17 -49.79 14.73
CA GLU A 282 -26.74 -49.69 13.34
C GLU A 282 -25.49 -48.79 13.22
N GLU A 283 -24.54 -49.17 12.36
CA GLU A 283 -23.34 -48.37 12.07
C GLU A 283 -23.67 -47.22 11.13
N ILE A 284 -22.99 -46.09 11.33
CA ILE A 284 -23.25 -44.83 10.65
C ILE A 284 -22.13 -44.60 9.64
N PHE A 285 -22.51 -44.34 8.39
CA PHE A 285 -21.59 -44.18 7.26
C PHE A 285 -21.89 -42.92 6.46
N ILE A 286 -20.82 -42.28 5.98
CA ILE A 286 -20.85 -41.21 4.99
C ILE A 286 -20.02 -41.60 3.77
N ASP A 287 -20.23 -40.90 2.65
CA ASP A 287 -19.31 -40.95 1.52
C ASP A 287 -18.14 -39.97 1.77
N TYR A 288 -16.89 -40.43 1.65
CA TYR A 288 -15.69 -39.61 1.80
C TYR A 288 -15.24 -38.99 0.48
N GLY A 289 -15.90 -39.33 -0.63
CA GLY A 289 -15.64 -38.85 -1.97
C GLY A 289 -14.85 -39.85 -2.84
N PRO A 290 -15.00 -39.76 -4.17
CA PRO A 290 -14.38 -40.68 -5.11
C PRO A 290 -12.85 -40.62 -5.11
N GLU A 291 -12.25 -39.47 -4.80
CA GLU A 291 -10.80 -39.32 -4.68
C GLU A 291 -10.24 -40.12 -3.51
N TRP A 292 -10.90 -40.07 -2.34
CA TRP A 292 -10.51 -40.85 -1.17
C TRP A 292 -10.64 -42.35 -1.45
N GLU A 293 -11.77 -42.77 -2.04
CA GLU A 293 -12.04 -44.18 -2.38
C GLU A 293 -11.00 -44.74 -3.37
N LYS A 294 -10.58 -43.91 -4.35
CA LYS A 294 -9.50 -44.26 -5.28
C LYS A 294 -8.17 -44.40 -4.55
N ALA A 295 -7.84 -43.48 -3.64
CA ALA A 295 -6.60 -43.53 -2.87
C ALA A 295 -6.54 -44.75 -1.95
N TRP A 296 -7.64 -45.10 -1.29
CA TRP A 296 -7.74 -46.28 -0.43
C TRP A 296 -7.56 -47.58 -1.22
N LYS A 297 -8.23 -47.72 -2.37
CA LYS A 297 -8.06 -48.89 -3.25
C LYS A 297 -6.63 -49.07 -3.71
N GLU A 298 -5.96 -47.98 -4.08
CA GLU A 298 -4.56 -48.02 -4.47
C GLU A 298 -3.64 -48.38 -3.29
N HIS A 299 -3.90 -47.83 -2.10
CA HIS A 299 -3.18 -48.17 -0.87
C HIS A 299 -3.28 -49.66 -0.54
N VAL A 300 -4.49 -50.23 -0.55
CA VAL A 300 -4.70 -51.67 -0.31
C VAL A 300 -3.96 -52.52 -1.35
N ARG A 301 -4.01 -52.12 -2.63
CA ARG A 301 -3.30 -52.81 -3.71
C ARG A 301 -1.78 -52.80 -3.50
N LEU A 302 -1.21 -51.67 -3.11
CA LEU A 302 0.23 -51.53 -2.84
C LEU A 302 0.64 -52.30 -1.57
N TRP A 303 -0.20 -52.26 -0.53
CA TRP A 303 0.02 -52.99 0.72
C TRP A 303 0.13 -54.50 0.47
N GLN A 304 -0.77 -55.08 -0.34
CA GLN A 304 -0.77 -56.51 -0.64
C GLN A 304 0.45 -56.99 -1.43
N ASN A 305 1.08 -56.12 -2.23
CA ASN A 305 2.21 -56.51 -3.10
C ASN A 305 3.58 -56.51 -2.38
N ASP A 306 3.75 -55.70 -1.34
CA ASP A 306 5.07 -55.46 -0.74
C ASP A 306 5.28 -56.11 0.64
N VAL A 307 4.22 -56.60 1.30
CA VAL A 307 4.25 -56.98 2.73
C VAL A 307 4.82 -58.38 3.00
N GLN A 308 5.02 -59.23 1.98
CA GLN A 308 5.63 -60.55 2.20
C GLN A 308 7.16 -60.54 2.37
N ALA A 309 7.84 -59.42 2.19
CA ALA A 309 9.31 -59.38 2.21
C ALA A 309 9.94 -58.97 3.56
N GLU A 310 9.31 -58.11 4.38
CA GLU A 310 10.01 -57.43 5.51
C GLU A 310 9.14 -57.08 6.74
N ALA A 311 8.00 -57.73 6.98
CA ALA A 311 7.17 -57.37 8.14
C ALA A 311 7.80 -57.81 9.48
N GLU A 312 8.45 -56.89 10.19
CA GLU A 312 8.89 -57.14 11.57
C GLU A 312 7.68 -57.33 12.52
N PRO A 313 7.70 -58.33 13.40
CA PRO A 313 6.60 -58.60 14.34
C PRO A 313 6.56 -57.53 15.45
N TYR A 314 5.84 -56.44 15.20
CA TYR A 314 5.53 -55.43 16.22
C TYR A 314 4.28 -55.82 17.01
N LYS A 315 4.38 -55.77 18.34
CA LYS A 315 3.22 -55.83 19.24
C LYS A 315 3.18 -54.55 20.05
N PRO A 316 2.05 -53.85 20.17
CA PRO A 316 1.98 -52.65 20.99
C PRO A 316 2.46 -52.90 22.42
N ALA A 317 3.12 -51.93 23.05
CA ALA A 317 3.60 -52.06 24.44
C ALA A 317 2.49 -52.51 25.41
N SER A 318 1.22 -52.17 25.17
CA SER A 318 0.08 -52.64 25.97
C SER A 318 -0.09 -54.16 25.94
N ILE A 319 0.17 -54.79 24.80
CA ILE A 319 0.12 -56.25 24.60
C ILE A 319 1.38 -56.91 25.14
N MET A 320 2.56 -56.32 24.88
CA MET A 320 3.81 -56.78 25.48
C MET A 320 3.75 -56.81 27.01
N ASN A 321 3.08 -55.84 27.62
CA ASN A 321 2.86 -55.79 29.06
C ASN A 321 1.91 -56.87 29.61
N LEU A 322 1.04 -57.44 28.77
CA LEU A 322 0.10 -58.50 29.12
C LEU A 322 0.65 -59.91 28.86
N GLU A 323 1.39 -60.09 27.77
CA GLU A 323 1.82 -61.43 27.30
C GLU A 323 3.22 -61.84 27.78
N VAL A 324 4.10 -60.88 28.07
CA VAL A 324 5.50 -61.18 28.42
C VAL A 324 5.66 -61.30 29.92
N ASP A 325 5.48 -62.51 30.45
CA ASP A 325 5.67 -62.77 31.90
C ASP A 325 7.15 -62.71 32.33
N LYS A 326 8.07 -63.14 31.45
CA LYS A 326 9.52 -63.12 31.68
C LYS A 326 10.21 -62.17 30.72
N ILE A 327 10.91 -61.16 31.24
CA ILE A 327 11.61 -60.15 30.44
C ILE A 327 13.04 -60.62 30.14
N SER A 328 13.42 -60.61 28.87
CA SER A 328 14.79 -60.91 28.44
C SER A 328 15.75 -59.79 28.82
N ARG A 329 17.02 -60.15 29.05
CA ARG A 329 18.12 -59.21 29.26
C ARG A 329 18.61 -58.60 27.92
N ASN A 330 18.36 -59.27 26.80
CA ASN A 330 18.76 -58.79 25.49
C ASN A 330 17.78 -57.72 24.99
N PRO A 331 18.21 -56.45 24.79
CA PRO A 331 17.33 -55.40 24.28
C PRO A 331 16.81 -55.69 22.86
N ASP A 332 17.53 -56.49 22.08
CA ASP A 332 17.18 -56.83 20.70
C ASP A 332 16.00 -57.80 20.61
N ASP A 333 15.64 -58.46 21.71
CA ASP A 333 14.43 -59.29 21.77
C ASP A 333 13.15 -58.43 21.75
N TYR A 334 13.28 -57.12 21.94
CA TYR A 334 12.20 -56.13 21.95
C TYR A 334 12.59 -54.86 21.17
N PRO A 335 12.82 -54.95 19.84
CA PRO A 335 13.44 -53.88 19.05
C PRO A 335 12.62 -52.59 19.01
N HIS A 336 11.30 -52.68 19.18
CA HIS A 336 10.38 -51.54 19.16
C HIS A 336 10.02 -50.99 20.55
N HIS A 337 10.55 -51.58 21.62
CA HIS A 337 10.15 -51.18 22.97
C HIS A 337 11.34 -50.76 23.83
N SER A 338 11.05 -49.87 24.75
CA SER A 338 11.89 -49.48 25.88
C SER A 338 11.23 -49.92 27.17
N LEU A 339 12.01 -49.99 28.24
CA LEU A 339 11.50 -50.35 29.56
C LEU A 339 11.42 -49.13 30.47
N VAL A 340 10.34 -49.07 31.25
CA VAL A 340 10.18 -48.13 32.35
C VAL A 340 9.89 -48.89 33.63
N CYS A 341 10.48 -48.42 34.73
CA CYS A 341 10.40 -49.04 36.04
C CYS A 341 9.71 -48.12 37.03
N ARG A 342 8.86 -48.70 37.89
CA ARG A 342 8.09 -47.96 38.90
C ARG A 342 8.89 -47.75 40.18
N ARG A 343 9.19 -46.49 40.51
CA ARG A 343 9.85 -46.09 41.76
C ARG A 343 8.81 -45.80 42.86
N LYS A 344 9.10 -46.16 44.13
CA LYS A 344 8.22 -45.82 45.29
C LYS A 344 8.24 -44.29 45.57
N PRO A 345 7.15 -43.71 46.09
CA PRO A 345 7.04 -42.25 46.30
C PRO A 345 7.86 -41.65 47.47
N PHE A 346 8.79 -42.37 48.11
CA PHE A 346 9.54 -41.86 49.27
C PHE A 346 11.05 -42.17 49.30
N ALA A 347 11.64 -42.64 48.20
CA ALA A 347 13.10 -42.64 48.08
C ALA A 347 13.52 -41.21 47.74
N SER A 348 14.25 -40.52 48.63
CA SER A 348 14.74 -39.13 48.49
C SER A 348 14.99 -38.71 47.04
N ASP A 349 14.35 -37.61 46.60
CA ASP A 349 14.54 -37.03 45.27
C ASP A 349 15.93 -36.39 45.08
N GLN A 350 16.80 -36.42 46.09
CA GLN A 350 18.21 -36.08 45.91
C GLN A 350 18.90 -37.16 45.07
N ILE A 351 19.11 -36.86 43.79
CA ILE A 351 19.87 -37.69 42.86
C ILE A 351 21.32 -37.77 43.38
N PRO A 352 21.79 -38.93 43.86
CA PRO A 352 23.19 -39.07 44.27
C PRO A 352 24.08 -39.03 43.01
N GLN A 353 25.27 -38.44 43.10
CA GLN A 353 26.21 -38.39 41.97
C GLN A 353 26.77 -39.78 41.61
N THR A 354 26.63 -40.78 42.49
CA THR A 354 27.07 -42.17 42.31
C THR A 354 25.88 -43.14 42.32
N PRO A 355 25.85 -44.18 41.46
CA PRO A 355 24.76 -45.17 41.46
C PRO A 355 24.69 -45.89 42.81
N VAL A 356 23.59 -45.72 43.54
CA VAL A 356 23.35 -46.46 44.80
C VAL A 356 22.74 -47.83 44.45
N VAL A 357 23.21 -48.89 45.12
CA VAL A 357 22.61 -50.22 45.02
C VAL A 357 21.63 -50.39 46.17
N GLU A 358 20.33 -50.44 45.86
CA GLU A 358 19.25 -50.65 46.83
C GLU A 358 18.60 -52.04 46.65
N GLU A 359 18.10 -52.61 47.74
CA GLU A 359 17.33 -53.85 47.70
C GLU A 359 15.83 -53.55 47.84
N TYR A 360 15.00 -54.11 46.96
CA TYR A 360 13.57 -53.81 46.94
C TYR A 360 12.86 -54.47 48.14
N ALA A 361 12.77 -53.76 49.27
CA ALA A 361 12.06 -54.23 50.45
C ALA A 361 10.53 -54.19 50.22
N VAL A 362 9.88 -55.36 50.34
CA VAL A 362 8.42 -55.48 50.42
C VAL A 362 8.03 -55.05 51.84
N SER A 363 7.32 -53.93 52.00
CA SER A 363 6.75 -53.57 53.31
C SER A 363 5.42 -54.29 53.47
N ASP A 364 5.34 -55.21 54.42
CA ASP A 364 4.09 -55.83 54.83
C ASP A 364 3.33 -54.93 55.84
N ASN A 365 2.02 -54.80 55.58
CA ASN A 365 0.92 -54.19 56.34
C ASN A 365 0.74 -52.65 56.29
N PHE A 366 -0.27 -52.12 55.56
CA PHE A 366 -1.73 -52.02 55.79
C PHE A 366 -2.13 -50.98 56.87
N PHE A 367 -2.33 -49.71 56.47
CA PHE A 367 -3.48 -48.85 56.84
C PHE A 367 -3.38 -47.46 56.16
N GLU A 368 -3.44 -47.37 54.83
CA GLU A 368 -3.88 -46.14 54.13
C GLU A 368 -4.42 -46.52 52.73
N LYS A 369 -5.61 -47.13 52.70
CA LYS A 369 -6.16 -47.69 51.45
C LYS A 369 -7.18 -46.82 50.71
N ASP A 370 -7.66 -45.71 51.30
CA ASP A 370 -8.68 -44.86 50.65
C ASP A 370 -8.21 -43.42 50.31
N LEU A 371 -7.20 -42.88 51.00
CA LEU A 371 -6.60 -41.58 50.66
C LEU A 371 -5.64 -41.70 49.45
N LEU A 372 -4.81 -42.74 49.43
CA LEU A 372 -3.96 -43.10 48.29
C LEU A 372 -4.78 -43.51 47.05
N ARG A 373 -5.96 -44.11 47.23
CA ARG A 373 -6.85 -44.50 46.13
C ARG A 373 -7.42 -43.30 45.35
N LYS A 374 -7.59 -42.14 46.02
CA LYS A 374 -8.00 -40.87 45.40
C LYS A 374 -6.82 -40.07 44.83
N LEU A 375 -5.62 -40.19 45.41
CA LEU A 375 -4.40 -39.51 44.93
C LEU A 375 -3.73 -40.21 43.73
N TYR A 376 -3.91 -41.53 43.55
CA TYR A 376 -3.36 -42.31 42.43
C TYR A 376 -4.21 -42.31 41.15
N ALA A 377 -5.37 -41.65 41.16
CA ALA A 377 -6.29 -41.68 40.02
C ALA A 377 -5.88 -40.73 38.87
N ASP A 378 -5.20 -39.60 39.14
CA ASP A 378 -5.15 -38.49 38.18
C ASP A 378 -3.75 -38.01 37.73
N ASP A 379 -2.67 -38.75 37.99
CA ASP A 379 -1.37 -38.53 37.30
C ASP A 379 -0.46 -39.78 37.25
N ARG A 380 -0.75 -40.68 36.31
CA ARG A 380 -0.27 -42.08 36.30
C ARG A 380 1.21 -42.30 35.91
N TYR A 381 1.98 -41.25 35.64
CA TYR A 381 3.35 -41.39 35.07
C TYR A 381 4.48 -40.71 35.86
N ARG A 382 4.17 -40.00 36.96
CA ARG A 382 5.20 -39.33 37.77
C ARG A 382 6.25 -40.29 38.33
N TRP A 383 5.90 -41.56 38.53
CA TRP A 383 6.72 -42.58 39.21
C TRP A 383 7.37 -43.61 38.28
N TRP A 384 7.18 -43.51 36.97
CA TRP A 384 7.81 -44.39 35.98
C TRP A 384 9.06 -43.71 35.41
N TRP A 385 10.19 -44.39 35.49
CA TRP A 385 11.48 -43.89 35.06
C TRP A 385 12.08 -44.84 34.01
N PRO A 386 12.80 -44.32 32.99
CA PRO A 386 13.49 -45.18 32.03
C PRO A 386 14.43 -46.13 32.77
N CYS A 387 14.46 -47.40 32.39
CA CYS A 387 15.33 -48.39 33.05
C CYS A 387 15.86 -49.46 32.09
N LYS A 388 16.90 -50.17 32.52
CA LYS A 388 17.47 -51.33 31.83
C LYS A 388 17.59 -52.50 32.80
N LEU A 389 17.40 -53.73 32.29
CA LEU A 389 17.69 -54.93 33.07
C LEU A 389 19.19 -55.18 33.16
N LYS A 390 19.68 -55.37 34.39
CA LYS A 390 21.06 -55.75 34.67
C LYS A 390 21.20 -57.24 34.92
N ASP A 391 20.26 -57.85 35.65
CA ASP A 391 20.30 -59.29 35.96
C ASP A 391 18.90 -59.87 36.20
N ILE A 392 18.76 -61.19 36.07
CA ILE A 392 17.52 -61.94 36.32
C ILE A 392 17.73 -62.81 37.56
N GLY A 393 16.91 -62.61 38.59
CA GLY A 393 17.01 -63.36 39.85
C GLY A 393 16.75 -64.86 39.67
N SER A 394 17.25 -65.66 40.61
CA SER A 394 17.25 -67.13 40.57
C SER A 394 15.88 -67.80 40.44
N ASN A 395 14.79 -67.11 40.77
CA ASN A 395 13.40 -67.59 40.64
C ASN A 395 12.66 -67.05 39.39
N SER A 396 13.33 -66.28 38.52
CA SER A 396 12.75 -65.59 37.34
C SER A 396 11.58 -64.63 37.63
N ALA A 397 11.23 -64.37 38.88
CA ALA A 397 10.13 -63.47 39.28
C ALA A 397 10.63 -62.06 39.67
N ASN A 398 11.92 -61.97 40.00
CA ASN A 398 12.60 -60.77 40.44
C ASN A 398 13.78 -60.44 39.51
N TYR A 399 14.06 -59.14 39.37
CA TYR A 399 15.07 -58.61 38.45
C TYR A 399 15.99 -57.63 39.17
N THR A 400 17.20 -57.46 38.66
CA THR A 400 18.02 -56.30 38.99
C THR A 400 17.88 -55.27 37.87
N VAL A 401 17.44 -54.06 38.20
CA VAL A 401 17.19 -52.98 37.23
C VAL A 401 18.06 -51.77 37.51
N GLU A 402 18.57 -51.14 36.44
CA GLU A 402 19.23 -49.84 36.48
C GLU A 402 18.24 -48.77 36.03
N ILE A 403 17.95 -47.80 36.89
CA ILE A 403 17.04 -46.68 36.60
C ILE A 403 17.88 -45.49 36.13
N TYR A 404 17.45 -44.87 35.03
CA TYR A 404 18.08 -43.69 34.44
C TYR A 404 17.35 -42.39 34.79
N LYS A 405 18.07 -41.28 34.74
CA LYS A 405 17.52 -39.93 34.95
C LYS A 405 16.47 -39.56 33.89
N LYS A 406 15.39 -38.89 34.29
CA LYS A 406 14.28 -38.47 33.40
C LYS A 406 14.65 -37.42 32.35
N THR A 407 15.65 -36.57 32.62
CA THR A 407 16.01 -35.44 31.77
C THR A 407 17.43 -35.62 31.22
N ILE A 408 17.54 -35.69 29.90
CA ILE A 408 18.80 -35.71 29.14
C ILE A 408 19.09 -34.25 28.76
N SER A 409 20.13 -33.62 29.32
CA SER A 409 20.73 -32.46 28.64
C SER A 409 21.54 -32.98 27.46
N LYS A 410 21.54 -32.25 26.34
CA LYS A 410 22.02 -32.65 24.99
C LYS A 410 23.44 -33.28 24.85
N SER A 411 24.19 -33.55 25.91
CA SER A 411 25.60 -33.94 25.83
C SER A 411 26.10 -35.05 26.77
N THR A 412 25.24 -35.82 27.45
CA THR A 412 25.74 -36.95 28.28
C THR A 412 24.90 -38.22 28.18
N SER A 413 25.60 -39.36 28.10
CA SER A 413 25.05 -40.72 28.13
C SER A 413 24.10 -40.94 29.31
N ASN A 414 23.04 -41.75 29.12
CA ASN A 414 22.04 -42.13 30.12
C ASN A 414 22.65 -42.42 31.51
N GLN A 415 22.66 -41.43 32.40
CA GLN A 415 23.23 -41.58 33.74
C GLN A 415 22.34 -42.51 34.58
N VAL A 416 22.91 -43.64 35.02
CA VAL A 416 22.25 -44.54 35.99
C VAL A 416 22.19 -43.81 37.33
N ILE A 417 20.99 -43.58 37.83
CA ILE A 417 20.76 -42.91 39.12
C ILE A 417 20.56 -43.91 40.27
N LEU A 418 20.13 -45.13 39.97
CA LEU A 418 19.85 -46.16 40.97
C LEU A 418 19.92 -47.56 40.38
N THR A 419 20.53 -48.51 41.07
CA THR A 419 20.44 -49.94 40.76
C THR A 419 19.60 -50.61 41.84
N ILE A 420 18.52 -51.30 41.48
CA ILE A 420 17.64 -51.97 42.44
C ILE A 420 17.69 -53.48 42.22
N ASN A 421 18.00 -54.24 43.28
CA ASN A 421 17.92 -55.69 43.33
C ASN A 421 16.54 -56.17 43.79
N ASN A 422 16.19 -57.42 43.45
CA ASN A 422 14.91 -58.04 43.82
C ASN A 422 13.66 -57.29 43.32
N PHE A 423 13.77 -56.60 42.18
CA PHE A 423 12.72 -55.79 41.60
C PHE A 423 11.63 -56.65 40.91
N PRO A 424 10.36 -56.57 41.30
CA PRO A 424 9.35 -57.52 40.83
C PRO A 424 8.83 -57.18 39.42
N ARG A 425 8.48 -58.21 38.62
CA ARG A 425 7.99 -58.09 37.23
C ARG A 425 6.90 -57.03 37.03
N HIS A 426 5.91 -56.97 37.92
CA HIS A 426 4.75 -56.08 37.79
C HIS A 426 5.09 -54.59 37.93
N ASN A 427 6.31 -54.26 38.35
CA ASN A 427 6.82 -52.89 38.43
C ASN A 427 7.70 -52.50 37.22
N ILE A 428 7.81 -53.36 36.21
CA ILE A 428 8.49 -53.08 34.93
C ILE A 428 7.44 -53.05 33.82
N ARG A 429 7.50 -52.05 32.94
CA ARG A 429 6.60 -51.94 31.78
C ARG A 429 7.37 -51.70 30.48
N PHE A 430 6.90 -52.31 29.42
CA PHE A 430 7.20 -51.90 28.05
C PHE A 430 6.51 -50.57 27.74
N VAL A 431 7.22 -49.72 27.01
CA VAL A 431 6.70 -48.53 26.32
C VAL A 431 7.25 -48.56 24.90
N ASP A 432 6.48 -48.09 23.93
CA ASP A 432 6.97 -48.03 22.55
C ASP A 432 8.15 -47.04 22.49
N ARG A 433 9.19 -47.40 21.73
CA ARG A 433 10.27 -46.46 21.43
C ARG A 433 9.69 -45.29 20.64
N LYS A 434 10.32 -44.12 20.75
CA LYS A 434 9.94 -42.96 19.96
C LYS A 434 9.83 -43.35 18.48
N TYR A 435 8.76 -42.93 17.82
CA TYR A 435 8.52 -43.16 16.39
C TYR A 435 8.31 -44.62 15.94
N THR A 436 8.11 -45.59 16.85
CA THR A 436 7.96 -47.02 16.48
C THR A 436 6.52 -47.55 16.49
N SER A 437 5.57 -46.78 17.05
CA SER A 437 4.16 -47.19 17.11
C SER A 437 3.44 -47.08 15.76
N ASP A 438 2.26 -47.70 15.65
CA ASP A 438 1.53 -47.80 14.36
C ASP A 438 1.21 -46.44 13.73
N ILE A 439 1.06 -45.39 14.55
CA ILE A 439 0.78 -44.03 14.06
C ILE A 439 1.93 -43.43 13.26
N HIS A 440 3.15 -43.96 13.41
CA HIS A 440 4.36 -43.55 12.69
C HIS A 440 4.70 -44.47 11.53
N LEU A 441 3.84 -45.45 11.21
CA LEU A 441 4.05 -46.32 10.06
C LEU A 441 4.17 -45.48 8.79
N ALA A 442 5.33 -45.61 8.15
CA ALA A 442 5.67 -44.94 6.91
C ALA A 442 4.67 -45.14 5.78
N ARG A 443 4.05 -46.32 5.78
CA ARG A 443 3.06 -46.74 4.79
C ARG A 443 1.64 -46.64 5.30
N GLY A 444 1.42 -46.10 6.51
CA GLY A 444 0.08 -45.90 7.03
C GLY A 444 -0.69 -44.99 6.07
N PHE A 445 -1.95 -45.33 5.81
CA PHE A 445 -2.78 -44.55 4.88
C PHE A 445 -2.97 -43.11 5.41
N ARG A 446 -2.74 -42.11 4.55
CA ARG A 446 -2.94 -40.68 4.85
C ARG A 446 -3.76 -40.02 3.74
N HIS A 447 -5.00 -39.63 4.04
CA HIS A 447 -5.85 -38.93 3.08
C HIS A 447 -6.93 -38.11 3.78
N LYS A 448 -7.12 -36.87 3.34
CA LYS A 448 -8.23 -36.01 3.79
C LYS A 448 -9.58 -36.51 3.30
N ILE A 449 -10.64 -36.24 4.05
CA ILE A 449 -12.01 -36.48 3.60
C ILE A 449 -12.41 -35.35 2.64
N MET A 450 -13.04 -35.66 1.50
CA MET A 450 -13.37 -34.63 0.51
C MET A 450 -14.67 -33.90 0.85
N ILE A 451 -14.64 -32.58 0.78
CA ILE A 451 -15.85 -31.74 0.76
C ILE A 451 -16.40 -31.72 -0.67
N PRO A 452 -17.69 -31.98 -0.89
CA PRO A 452 -18.33 -31.82 -2.21
C PRO A 452 -18.20 -30.39 -2.78
N ASP A 453 -17.92 -30.24 -4.09
CA ASP A 453 -17.69 -28.92 -4.73
C ASP A 453 -18.94 -28.03 -4.74
N ASP A 454 -20.14 -28.62 -4.76
CA ASP A 454 -21.42 -27.89 -4.66
C ASP A 454 -21.61 -27.24 -3.28
N MET A 455 -20.99 -27.80 -2.24
CA MET A 455 -21.04 -27.29 -0.88
C MET A 455 -19.90 -26.30 -0.56
N PHE A 456 -18.81 -26.27 -1.35
CA PHE A 456 -17.63 -25.47 -1.06
C PHE A 456 -17.74 -24.00 -1.54
N PRO A 457 -17.55 -22.98 -0.68
CA PRO A 457 -17.67 -21.58 -1.08
C PRO A 457 -16.68 -21.14 -2.16
N LEU A 458 -17.17 -20.49 -3.22
CA LEU A 458 -16.34 -20.04 -4.36
C LEU A 458 -15.18 -19.14 -3.93
N HIS A 459 -15.43 -18.20 -3.03
CA HIS A 459 -14.45 -17.21 -2.59
C HIS A 459 -13.37 -17.79 -1.64
N TRP A 460 -13.47 -19.07 -1.29
CA TRP A 460 -12.42 -19.79 -0.56
C TRP A 460 -11.51 -20.61 -1.46
N ARG A 461 -11.85 -20.73 -2.74
CA ARG A 461 -10.99 -21.41 -3.71
C ARG A 461 -9.78 -20.55 -4.05
N ASP A 462 -8.67 -21.19 -4.40
CA ASP A 462 -7.43 -20.51 -4.76
C ASP A 462 -7.51 -19.85 -6.16
N ASP A 463 -8.46 -20.29 -7.01
CA ASP A 463 -8.72 -19.70 -8.33
C ASP A 463 -9.64 -18.46 -8.31
N TYR A 464 -10.11 -18.05 -7.13
CA TYR A 464 -10.96 -16.87 -6.96
C TYR A 464 -10.15 -15.57 -7.03
N LYS A 465 -10.56 -14.65 -7.91
CA LYS A 465 -10.00 -13.28 -7.98
C LYS A 465 -10.91 -12.31 -7.22
N SER A 466 -10.36 -11.66 -6.19
CA SER A 466 -11.04 -10.57 -5.48
C SER A 466 -11.19 -9.31 -6.36
N PRO A 467 -12.17 -8.43 -6.08
CA PRO A 467 -12.29 -7.15 -6.78
C PRO A 467 -10.98 -6.34 -6.82
N LYS A 468 -10.21 -6.34 -5.71
CA LYS A 468 -8.87 -5.72 -5.65
C LYS A 468 -7.88 -6.30 -6.65
N GLN A 469 -7.86 -7.63 -6.82
CA GLN A 469 -7.01 -8.28 -7.82
C GLN A 469 -7.48 -7.99 -9.24
N VAL A 470 -8.79 -7.92 -9.47
CA VAL A 470 -9.38 -7.54 -10.76
C VAL A 470 -9.02 -6.10 -11.14
N VAL A 471 -9.10 -5.14 -10.22
CA VAL A 471 -8.69 -3.74 -10.44
C VAL A 471 -7.19 -3.66 -10.76
N LYS A 472 -6.34 -4.44 -10.07
CA LYS A 472 -4.90 -4.48 -10.37
C LYS A 472 -4.62 -4.94 -11.81
N GLU A 473 -5.46 -5.81 -12.37
CA GLU A 473 -5.36 -6.28 -13.76
C GLU A 473 -5.86 -5.24 -14.79
N TRP A 474 -6.56 -4.17 -14.38
CA TRP A 474 -6.98 -3.10 -15.30
C TRP A 474 -5.83 -2.18 -15.74
N VAL A 475 -4.66 -2.28 -15.09
CA VAL A 475 -3.56 -1.30 -15.22
C VAL A 475 -2.56 -1.62 -16.34
N GLU A 476 -2.54 -2.84 -16.90
CA GLU A 476 -1.56 -3.23 -17.95
C GLU A 476 -1.66 -2.33 -19.20
N PRO A 477 -0.62 -1.59 -19.64
CA PRO A 477 -0.67 -0.65 -20.75
C PRO A 477 -1.07 -1.29 -22.08
N ILE A 478 -2.13 -0.75 -22.71
CA ILE A 478 -2.45 -1.04 -24.11
C ILE A 478 -1.40 -0.29 -24.89
N ALA A 479 -0.51 -1.04 -25.55
CA ALA A 479 0.47 -0.44 -26.44
C ALA A 479 -0.25 0.38 -27.51
N HIS A 480 0.04 1.67 -27.57
CA HIS A 480 -0.47 2.50 -28.65
C HIS A 480 0.05 1.97 -30.00
N PRO A 481 -0.76 1.88 -31.05
CA PRO A 481 -0.33 1.34 -32.35
C PRO A 481 0.89 2.05 -32.96
N ARG A 482 1.12 3.31 -32.55
CA ARG A 482 2.22 4.18 -33.01
C ARG A 482 3.35 4.35 -31.97
N ALA A 483 3.49 3.45 -31.00
CA ALA A 483 4.50 3.58 -29.93
C ALA A 483 5.94 3.75 -30.44
N ASN A 484 6.27 3.27 -31.64
CA ASN A 484 7.60 3.37 -32.24
C ASN A 484 7.89 4.71 -32.95
N ILE A 485 7.06 5.74 -32.78
CA ILE A 485 7.31 7.06 -33.39
C ILE A 485 8.63 7.65 -32.89
N THR A 486 9.43 8.18 -33.81
CA THR A 486 10.66 8.91 -33.49
C THR A 486 10.36 10.35 -33.10
N GLU A 487 11.25 10.97 -32.32
CA GLU A 487 11.12 12.39 -31.94
C GLU A 487 11.00 13.31 -33.17
N LYS A 488 11.75 12.99 -34.23
CA LYS A 488 11.70 13.73 -35.50
C LYS A 488 10.32 13.64 -36.15
N GLU A 489 9.73 12.44 -36.22
CA GLU A 489 8.40 12.25 -36.79
C GLU A 489 7.31 12.97 -35.98
N TYR A 490 7.42 12.96 -34.65
CA TYR A 490 6.53 13.70 -33.77
C TYR A 490 6.62 15.22 -33.98
N VAL A 491 7.84 15.78 -34.05
CA VAL A 491 8.05 17.20 -34.34
C VAL A 491 7.54 17.58 -35.73
N ASP A 492 7.71 16.71 -36.73
CA ASP A 492 7.18 16.91 -38.08
C ASP A 492 5.64 16.88 -38.09
N GLU A 493 4.99 16.10 -37.23
CA GLU A 493 3.54 16.06 -37.05
C GLU A 493 3.03 17.35 -36.37
N LEU A 494 3.67 17.79 -35.29
CA LEU A 494 3.37 19.07 -34.62
C LEU A 494 3.46 20.28 -35.56
N ARG A 495 4.37 20.24 -36.54
CA ARG A 495 4.53 21.30 -37.56
C ARG A 495 3.41 21.29 -38.61
N LYS A 496 2.75 20.14 -38.86
CA LYS A 496 1.70 19.97 -39.88
C LYS A 496 0.31 20.29 -39.35
N VAL A 497 0.04 20.04 -38.08
CA VAL A 497 -1.26 20.36 -37.47
C VAL A 497 -1.45 21.87 -37.30
N LYS A 498 -2.71 22.31 -37.30
CA LYS A 498 -3.09 23.71 -37.03
C LYS A 498 -2.55 24.16 -35.67
N CYS A 499 -2.69 23.30 -34.67
CA CYS A 499 -2.10 23.47 -33.36
C CYS A 499 -1.83 22.12 -32.70
N GLY A 500 -0.71 21.99 -31.99
CA GLY A 500 -0.40 20.82 -31.18
C GLY A 500 -1.02 20.87 -29.78
N LEU A 501 -1.17 22.06 -29.20
CA LEU A 501 -1.75 22.27 -27.87
C LEU A 501 -2.79 23.37 -27.87
N TYR A 502 -3.98 23.07 -27.36
CA TYR A 502 -5.06 24.02 -27.19
C TYR A 502 -5.22 24.39 -25.72
N ILE A 503 -5.61 25.64 -25.46
CA ILE A 503 -6.27 26.01 -24.21
C ILE A 503 -7.76 26.18 -24.46
N ALA A 504 -8.60 25.54 -23.65
CA ALA A 504 -10.06 25.60 -23.77
C ALA A 504 -10.70 25.37 -22.39
N PRO A 505 -12.01 25.57 -22.19
CA PRO A 505 -12.68 25.21 -20.93
C PRO A 505 -12.35 23.76 -20.51
N SER A 506 -12.00 23.56 -19.24
CA SER A 506 -11.62 22.25 -18.68
C SER A 506 -12.80 21.28 -18.67
N THR A 507 -12.50 19.97 -18.70
CA THR A 507 -13.46 18.91 -18.43
C THR A 507 -13.86 18.82 -16.95
N ILE A 508 -13.09 19.45 -16.06
CA ILE A 508 -13.40 19.57 -14.63
C ILE A 508 -14.31 20.77 -14.42
N ASP A 509 -15.54 20.50 -14.00
CA ASP A 509 -16.53 21.55 -13.74
C ASP A 509 -16.04 22.52 -12.64
N GLY A 510 -15.99 23.81 -12.98
CA GLY A 510 -15.51 24.87 -12.10
C GLY A 510 -14.00 25.10 -12.08
N ALA A 511 -13.19 24.33 -12.81
CA ALA A 511 -11.72 24.49 -12.83
C ALA A 511 -11.21 25.57 -13.79
N GLY A 512 -12.08 26.19 -14.60
CA GLY A 512 -11.69 27.21 -15.57
C GLY A 512 -11.22 26.59 -16.89
N ASN A 513 -10.04 26.98 -17.37
CA ASN A 513 -9.48 26.48 -18.62
C ASN A 513 -8.50 25.32 -18.36
N GLY A 514 -8.48 24.34 -19.25
CA GLY A 514 -7.52 23.24 -19.31
C GLY A 514 -6.68 23.28 -20.57
N VAL A 515 -5.58 22.52 -20.57
CA VAL A 515 -4.69 22.36 -21.72
C VAL A 515 -4.96 21.00 -22.37
N TYR A 516 -5.09 20.97 -23.69
CA TYR A 516 -5.40 19.76 -24.45
C TYR A 516 -4.35 19.48 -25.50
N THR A 517 -4.01 18.21 -25.72
CA THR A 517 -3.20 17.81 -26.88
C THR A 517 -4.08 17.59 -28.09
N ALA A 518 -3.63 18.03 -29.27
CA ALA A 518 -4.30 17.77 -30.55
C ALA A 518 -3.53 16.78 -31.44
N VAL A 519 -2.47 16.18 -30.89
CA VAL A 519 -1.70 15.09 -31.50
C VAL A 519 -1.57 13.93 -30.52
N ASP A 520 -1.41 12.72 -31.04
CA ASP A 520 -1.14 11.56 -30.20
C ASP A 520 0.26 11.64 -29.60
N LEU A 521 0.39 11.31 -28.32
CA LEU A 521 1.65 11.01 -27.65
C LEU A 521 1.67 9.51 -27.34
N PRO A 522 2.09 8.67 -28.29
CA PRO A 522 1.81 7.23 -28.27
C PRO A 522 2.63 6.42 -27.25
N ARG A 523 3.60 7.02 -26.57
CA ARG A 523 4.40 6.36 -25.52
C ARG A 523 4.77 7.37 -24.45
N ALA A 524 5.10 6.88 -23.26
CA ALA A 524 5.61 7.72 -22.18
C ALA A 524 6.90 8.46 -22.58
N ASP A 525 7.24 9.48 -21.79
CA ASP A 525 8.45 10.30 -21.93
C ASP A 525 8.53 11.09 -23.25
N MET A 526 7.41 11.48 -23.82
CA MET A 526 7.37 12.42 -24.96
C MET A 526 7.16 13.84 -24.46
N ALA A 527 7.97 14.78 -24.95
CA ALA A 527 7.92 16.17 -24.53
C ALA A 527 6.62 16.86 -24.97
N ILE A 528 6.02 17.60 -24.04
CA ILE A 528 4.79 18.37 -24.22
C ILE A 528 5.11 19.86 -24.12
N GLY A 529 4.71 20.60 -25.15
CA GLY A 529 4.94 22.05 -25.22
C GLY A 529 6.42 22.40 -25.36
N PRO A 530 6.75 23.70 -25.32
CA PRO A 530 8.13 24.16 -25.39
C PRO A 530 8.83 24.04 -24.04
N LYS A 531 10.15 23.82 -24.07
CA LYS A 531 10.99 23.86 -22.87
C LYS A 531 11.26 25.32 -22.49
N ILE A 532 10.84 25.75 -21.30
CA ILE A 532 10.93 27.17 -20.89
C ILE A 532 11.68 27.35 -19.56
N SER A 533 11.86 28.58 -19.10
CA SER A 533 12.46 28.86 -17.80
C SER A 533 11.50 28.66 -16.63
N ALA A 534 12.01 28.07 -15.55
CA ALA A 534 11.44 28.19 -14.21
C ALA A 534 11.92 29.52 -13.62
N ASN A 535 11.02 30.29 -13.01
CA ASN A 535 11.33 31.58 -12.40
C ASN A 535 11.04 31.51 -10.91
N PHE A 536 11.71 32.32 -10.10
CA PHE A 536 11.46 32.38 -8.65
C PHE A 536 11.05 33.79 -8.22
N VAL A 537 10.26 33.85 -7.16
CA VAL A 537 9.87 35.08 -6.46
C VAL A 537 10.04 34.87 -4.96
N PHE A 538 10.57 35.86 -4.24
CA PHE A 538 10.61 35.78 -2.77
C PHE A 538 9.20 35.88 -2.19
N VAL A 539 8.89 35.01 -1.24
CA VAL A 539 7.63 35.04 -0.49
C VAL A 539 7.67 36.25 0.45
N ALA A 540 7.00 37.34 0.06
CA ALA A 540 7.07 38.62 0.78
C ALA A 540 5.78 38.92 1.56
N GLY A 541 5.85 38.83 2.89
CA GLY A 541 4.86 39.37 3.84
C GLY A 541 3.57 38.56 4.02
N ASP A 542 2.69 39.04 4.90
CA ASP A 542 1.45 38.35 5.31
C ASP A 542 0.31 38.43 4.27
N ALA A 543 0.49 39.14 3.16
CA ALA A 543 -0.56 39.39 2.18
C ALA A 543 -0.64 38.25 1.14
N PRO A 544 -1.77 37.53 1.02
CA PRO A 544 -1.90 36.42 0.08
C PRO A 544 -1.76 36.87 -1.37
N GLN A 545 -0.80 36.29 -2.10
CA GLN A 545 -0.53 36.63 -3.50
C GLN A 545 -1.22 35.67 -4.47
N PRO A 546 -1.71 36.15 -5.64
CA PRO A 546 -2.38 35.28 -6.61
C PRO A 546 -1.50 34.14 -7.14
N TRP A 547 -0.18 34.31 -7.16
CA TRP A 547 0.74 33.25 -7.60
C TRP A 547 0.80 32.04 -6.69
N ALA A 548 0.30 32.12 -5.44
CA ALA A 548 0.14 30.95 -4.58
C ALA A 548 -0.85 29.91 -5.15
N ASN A 549 -1.57 30.25 -6.23
CA ASN A 549 -2.41 29.32 -6.98
C ASN A 549 -1.70 28.69 -8.19
N TYR A 550 -0.41 28.99 -8.41
CA TYR A 550 0.35 28.64 -9.61
C TYR A 550 1.81 28.26 -9.31
N ASP A 551 2.25 28.42 -8.07
CA ASP A 551 3.62 28.20 -7.68
C ASP A 551 3.90 26.73 -7.36
N TRP A 552 5.17 26.40 -7.42
CA TRP A 552 5.71 25.07 -7.18
C TRP A 552 6.70 25.11 -6.03
N SER A 553 6.90 23.94 -5.43
CA SER A 553 7.96 23.76 -4.45
C SER A 553 9.33 24.01 -5.11
N PRO A 554 10.22 24.79 -4.46
CA PRO A 554 11.58 25.01 -4.93
C PRO A 554 12.39 23.74 -5.16
N ASP A 555 12.25 22.73 -4.28
CA ASP A 555 12.98 21.46 -4.35
C ASP A 555 12.78 20.71 -5.67
N GLN A 556 11.57 20.81 -6.23
CA GLN A 556 11.18 20.14 -7.48
C GLN A 556 11.92 20.72 -8.70
N TYR A 557 12.35 21.98 -8.63
CA TYR A 557 12.95 22.70 -9.75
C TYR A 557 14.41 23.11 -9.50
N PHE A 558 15.08 22.53 -8.49
CA PHE A 558 16.46 22.87 -8.09
C PHE A 558 16.63 24.34 -7.65
N MET A 559 15.57 24.99 -7.17
CA MET A 559 15.58 26.42 -6.80
C MET A 559 15.55 26.63 -5.28
N GLU A 560 15.64 25.57 -4.47
CA GLU A 560 15.63 25.61 -3.01
C GLU A 560 16.73 26.49 -2.42
N PHE A 561 17.85 26.64 -3.12
CA PHE A 561 18.99 27.46 -2.70
C PHE A 561 18.99 28.87 -3.31
N GLU A 562 17.93 29.27 -4.03
CA GLU A 562 17.76 30.67 -4.49
C GLU A 562 17.25 31.59 -3.37
N GLY A 563 16.76 31.01 -2.26
CA GLY A 563 16.29 31.72 -1.07
C GLY A 563 17.05 31.35 0.20
N THR A 564 16.56 31.85 1.34
CA THR A 564 17.02 31.45 2.68
C THR A 564 15.85 31.02 3.55
N ASP A 565 16.10 30.46 4.73
CA ASP A 565 15.06 30.13 5.72
C ASP A 565 14.17 31.34 6.08
N LYS A 566 14.75 32.54 6.13
CA LYS A 566 14.07 33.82 6.39
C LYS A 566 13.50 34.47 5.13
N MET A 567 13.96 34.06 3.95
CA MET A 567 13.53 34.59 2.66
C MET A 567 13.22 33.43 1.69
N PRO A 568 12.18 32.64 1.96
CA PRO A 568 11.82 31.52 1.11
C PRO A 568 11.38 32.02 -0.26
N VAL A 569 11.52 31.15 -1.27
CA VAL A 569 11.11 31.43 -2.65
C VAL A 569 9.94 30.56 -3.06
N SER A 570 9.08 31.09 -3.93
CA SER A 570 8.06 30.37 -4.68
C SER A 570 8.52 30.26 -6.13
N VAL A 571 8.29 29.11 -6.77
CA VAL A 571 8.70 28.87 -8.16
C VAL A 571 7.52 29.01 -9.12
N LEU A 572 7.63 29.88 -10.12
CA LEU A 572 6.68 30.03 -11.20
C LEU A 572 7.22 29.34 -12.46
N VAL A 573 6.46 28.37 -12.98
CA VAL A 573 6.83 27.59 -14.18
C VAL A 573 5.79 27.82 -15.27
N PRO A 574 5.93 28.89 -16.08
CA PRO A 574 4.94 29.21 -17.10
C PRO A 574 4.67 28.05 -18.08
N GLY A 575 3.62 28.16 -18.86
CA GLY A 575 3.24 27.12 -19.81
C GLY A 575 2.54 25.97 -19.08
N ILE A 576 2.92 24.73 -19.37
CA ILE A 576 2.23 23.54 -18.83
C ILE A 576 2.16 23.56 -17.29
N GLY A 577 3.20 24.06 -16.61
CA GLY A 577 3.26 24.10 -15.15
C GLY A 577 2.30 25.09 -14.47
N MET A 578 1.83 26.12 -15.18
CA MET A 578 0.88 27.11 -14.64
C MET A 578 -0.48 27.08 -15.34
N MET A 579 -0.63 26.32 -16.44
CA MET A 579 -1.85 26.29 -17.26
C MET A 579 -2.67 25.02 -17.13
N SER A 580 -2.04 23.91 -16.71
CA SER A 580 -2.70 22.61 -16.65
C SER A 580 -3.54 22.49 -15.38
N ASN A 581 -4.58 21.66 -15.40
CA ASN A 581 -5.32 21.36 -14.18
C ASN A 581 -4.77 20.09 -13.53
N PHE A 582 -5.30 19.77 -12.35
CA PHE A 582 -5.06 18.49 -11.68
C PHE A 582 -6.35 17.68 -11.69
N HIS A 583 -6.24 16.39 -12.00
CA HIS A 583 -7.33 15.44 -11.83
C HIS A 583 -6.82 14.24 -11.03
N PRO A 584 -7.32 13.96 -9.81
CA PRO A 584 -6.72 12.97 -8.90
C PRO A 584 -6.59 11.56 -9.47
N GLY A 585 -7.50 11.15 -10.36
CA GLY A 585 -7.46 9.85 -11.01
C GLY A 585 -6.94 9.85 -12.46
N LEU A 586 -6.49 10.98 -13.01
CA LEU A 586 -6.09 11.12 -14.42
C LEU A 586 -4.80 11.91 -14.64
N VAL A 587 -3.95 12.04 -13.60
CA VAL A 587 -2.61 12.58 -13.78
C VAL A 587 -1.92 11.82 -14.91
N ASN A 588 -1.50 12.54 -15.93
CA ASN A 588 -0.99 11.96 -17.16
C ASN A 588 0.29 12.65 -17.65
N VAL A 589 0.71 13.72 -16.98
CA VAL A 589 1.91 14.49 -17.26
C VAL A 589 2.69 14.75 -15.99
N VAL A 590 4.02 14.66 -16.11
CA VAL A 590 4.97 14.94 -15.03
C VAL A 590 5.99 15.98 -15.49
N GLY A 591 6.40 16.85 -14.56
CA GLY A 591 7.49 17.80 -14.78
C GLY A 591 8.85 17.10 -14.77
N ARG A 592 9.74 17.52 -15.66
CA ARG A 592 11.16 17.15 -15.67
C ARG A 592 11.97 18.35 -15.21
N ASN A 593 13.05 18.05 -14.49
CA ASN A 593 13.87 19.07 -13.87
C ASN A 593 14.45 20.05 -14.91
N PRO A 594 14.63 21.33 -14.55
CA PRO A 594 15.26 22.30 -15.43
C PRO A 594 16.75 21.97 -15.60
N VAL A 595 17.34 22.50 -16.66
CA VAL A 595 18.79 22.62 -16.78
C VAL A 595 19.20 23.87 -16.01
N VAL A 596 20.06 23.69 -15.00
CA VAL A 596 20.60 24.78 -14.18
C VAL A 596 21.94 25.20 -14.75
N GLN A 597 21.94 26.20 -15.63
CA GLN A 597 23.14 26.67 -16.31
C GLN A 597 22.98 28.12 -16.76
N ALA A 598 23.97 28.96 -16.46
CA ALA A 598 24.03 30.30 -17.00
C ALA A 598 24.18 30.25 -18.54
N THR A 599 23.26 30.92 -19.26
CA THR A 599 23.31 30.98 -20.74
C THR A 599 24.28 32.05 -21.24
N LEU A 600 24.72 32.96 -20.36
CA LEU A 600 25.67 34.04 -20.64
C LEU A 600 26.77 34.06 -19.58
N ASP A 601 27.97 34.48 -19.97
CA ASP A 601 29.13 34.51 -19.08
C ASP A 601 29.16 35.83 -18.31
N LYS A 602 29.01 35.77 -16.98
CA LYS A 602 29.00 36.95 -16.11
C LYS A 602 30.23 37.84 -16.18
N TYR A 603 31.36 37.35 -16.69
CA TYR A 603 32.60 38.11 -16.85
C TYR A 603 32.74 38.72 -18.25
N LYS A 604 31.85 38.39 -19.20
CA LYS A 604 31.92 38.85 -20.59
C LYS A 604 30.65 39.53 -21.09
N ASP A 605 29.50 39.11 -20.56
CA ASP A 605 28.20 39.40 -21.10
C ASP A 605 27.39 40.33 -20.17
N PRO A 606 27.07 41.57 -20.58
CA PRO A 606 26.24 42.47 -19.79
C PRO A 606 24.80 41.98 -19.58
N GLY A 607 24.35 40.97 -20.33
CA GLY A 607 23.05 40.32 -20.13
C GLY A 607 23.01 39.26 -19.02
N ALA A 608 24.15 38.90 -18.42
CA ALA A 608 24.19 37.91 -17.35
C ALA A 608 23.31 38.34 -16.14
N GLY A 609 22.52 37.40 -15.61
CA GLY A 609 21.57 37.65 -14.52
C GLY A 609 20.26 38.34 -14.94
N ALA A 610 20.04 38.62 -16.23
CA ALA A 610 18.80 39.24 -16.73
C ALA A 610 17.65 38.23 -16.94
N PHE A 611 17.93 36.94 -16.98
CA PHE A 611 16.95 35.86 -17.11
C PHE A 611 17.34 34.70 -16.19
N SER A 612 16.47 33.70 -16.09
CA SER A 612 16.67 32.59 -15.16
C SER A 612 17.76 31.64 -15.65
N ASP A 613 18.65 31.21 -14.76
CA ASP A 613 19.62 30.14 -15.03
C ASP A 613 18.95 28.75 -15.00
N HIS A 614 17.71 28.66 -14.51
CA HIS A 614 16.89 27.45 -14.47
C HIS A 614 16.03 27.38 -15.72
N HIS A 615 16.61 26.91 -16.82
CA HIS A 615 15.97 26.94 -18.12
C HIS A 615 15.68 25.55 -18.68
N SER A 616 14.93 25.50 -19.77
CA SER A 616 14.57 24.23 -20.44
C SER A 616 13.78 23.24 -19.56
N CYS A 617 13.03 23.75 -18.58
CA CYS A 617 12.00 23.00 -17.87
C CYS A 617 11.04 22.39 -18.90
N SER A 618 10.76 21.08 -18.76
CA SER A 618 9.94 20.34 -19.72
C SER A 618 8.95 19.45 -19.02
N PHE A 619 7.83 19.17 -19.68
CA PHE A 619 6.81 18.27 -19.17
C PHE A 619 6.70 17.09 -20.14
N VAL A 620 6.51 15.90 -19.61
CA VAL A 620 6.37 14.68 -20.42
C VAL A 620 5.15 13.87 -19.98
N ASN A 621 4.57 13.12 -20.90
CA ASN A 621 3.48 12.21 -20.55
C ASN A 621 4.00 10.93 -19.86
N GLU A 622 3.25 10.46 -18.86
CA GLU A 622 3.55 9.19 -18.17
C GLU A 622 2.85 7.99 -18.83
N ILE A 623 1.75 8.25 -19.53
CA ILE A 623 0.94 7.26 -20.23
C ILE A 623 0.68 7.71 -21.68
N PRO A 624 0.37 6.79 -22.62
CA PRO A 624 -0.02 7.19 -23.96
C PRO A 624 -1.24 8.13 -23.95
N LEU A 625 -1.14 9.27 -24.63
CA LEU A 625 -2.22 10.24 -24.78
C LEU A 625 -2.70 10.28 -26.23
N TYR A 626 -3.98 10.51 -26.43
CA TYR A 626 -4.60 10.65 -27.73
C TYR A 626 -4.94 12.12 -28.00
N ALA A 627 -4.99 12.48 -29.27
CA ALA A 627 -5.54 13.76 -29.68
C ALA A 627 -6.95 13.98 -29.07
N GLY A 628 -7.12 15.11 -28.38
CA GLY A 628 -8.35 15.47 -27.65
C GLY A 628 -8.28 15.27 -26.14
N ASP A 629 -7.25 14.59 -25.61
CA ASP A 629 -7.07 14.41 -24.17
C ASP A 629 -6.64 15.73 -23.49
N GLU A 630 -7.21 15.99 -22.31
CA GLU A 630 -6.76 17.07 -21.41
C GLU A 630 -5.49 16.63 -20.66
N ILE A 631 -4.58 17.56 -20.47
CA ILE A 631 -3.32 17.38 -19.75
C ILE A 631 -3.55 17.69 -18.27
N PHE A 632 -3.24 16.72 -17.42
CA PHE A 632 -3.34 16.81 -15.97
C PHE A 632 -2.00 16.55 -15.30
N ILE A 633 -1.65 17.45 -14.39
CA ILE A 633 -0.46 17.37 -13.53
C ILE A 633 -0.89 17.25 -12.08
N SER A 634 -0.05 16.69 -11.21
CA SER A 634 -0.42 16.50 -9.80
C SER A 634 -0.11 17.73 -8.95
N TYR A 635 -1.10 18.18 -8.16
CA TYR A 635 -0.94 19.18 -7.10
C TYR A 635 -1.09 18.60 -5.68
N GLY A 636 -1.41 17.30 -5.56
CA GLY A 636 -1.81 16.67 -4.30
C GLY A 636 -3.31 16.85 -3.99
N ASP A 637 -3.91 15.84 -3.37
CA ASP A 637 -5.35 15.83 -3.06
C ASP A 637 -5.77 17.00 -2.13
N GLU A 638 -4.85 17.49 -1.28
CA GLU A 638 -5.11 18.63 -0.38
C GLU A 638 -5.55 19.89 -1.16
N TRP A 639 -5.06 20.04 -2.39
CA TRP A 639 -5.42 21.15 -3.29
C TRP A 639 -6.93 21.34 -3.45
N PHE A 640 -7.68 20.23 -3.51
CA PHE A 640 -9.14 20.21 -3.64
C PHE A 640 -9.87 20.30 -2.30
N GLU A 641 -9.21 19.99 -1.21
CA GLU A 641 -9.80 20.07 0.14
C GLU A 641 -9.84 21.51 0.65
N ASP A 642 -8.80 22.28 0.33
CA ASP A 642 -8.65 23.69 0.71
C ASP A 642 -9.58 24.63 -0.10
N ARG A 643 -10.04 24.21 -1.28
CA ARG A 643 -10.86 25.04 -2.20
C ARG A 643 -12.34 24.68 -2.12
N SER A 644 -13.11 25.49 -1.40
CA SER A 644 -14.55 25.30 -1.17
C SER A 644 -15.39 25.08 -2.44
N HIS A 645 -15.06 25.77 -3.54
CA HIS A 645 -15.76 25.69 -4.82
C HIS A 645 -15.43 24.42 -5.64
N LEU A 646 -14.39 23.67 -5.27
CA LEU A 646 -14.01 22.40 -5.91
C LEU A 646 -14.25 21.18 -5.01
N LYS A 647 -14.96 21.35 -3.89
CA LYS A 647 -15.26 20.25 -2.95
C LYS A 647 -16.13 19.15 -3.53
N HIS A 648 -16.71 19.34 -4.72
CA HIS A 648 -17.48 18.33 -5.45
C HIS A 648 -16.61 17.40 -6.30
N VAL A 649 -15.37 17.77 -6.63
CA VAL A 649 -14.47 16.99 -7.50
C VAL A 649 -14.02 15.72 -6.78
N PRO A 650 -14.16 14.50 -7.32
CA PRO A 650 -13.71 13.32 -6.59
C PRO A 650 -12.18 13.26 -6.41
N LEU A 651 -11.74 12.76 -5.25
CA LEU A 651 -10.33 12.55 -4.89
C LEU A 651 -9.86 11.14 -5.31
N GLU A 652 -8.55 10.86 -5.23
CA GLU A 652 -7.98 9.57 -5.64
C GLU A 652 -8.66 8.40 -4.92
N LYS A 653 -8.83 8.52 -3.60
CA LYS A 653 -9.52 7.53 -2.77
C LYS A 653 -10.97 7.26 -3.21
N ASN A 654 -11.64 8.26 -3.79
CA ASN A 654 -13.03 8.14 -4.24
C ASN A 654 -13.11 7.36 -5.57
N TYR A 655 -12.20 7.63 -6.51
CA TYR A 655 -12.09 6.86 -7.74
C TYR A 655 -11.69 5.41 -7.46
N LEU A 656 -10.72 5.18 -6.56
CA LEU A 656 -10.35 3.83 -6.13
C LEU A 656 -11.54 3.08 -5.53
N GLN A 657 -12.34 3.74 -4.69
CA GLN A 657 -13.56 3.14 -4.15
C GLN A 657 -14.57 2.82 -5.27
N GLY A 658 -14.76 3.73 -6.24
CA GLY A 658 -15.60 3.48 -7.42
C GLY A 658 -15.14 2.28 -8.26
N ASP A 659 -13.84 2.11 -8.43
CA ASP A 659 -13.23 0.99 -9.17
C ASP A 659 -13.50 -0.34 -8.48
N LEU A 660 -13.34 -0.40 -7.15
CA LEU A 660 -13.61 -1.60 -6.36
C LEU A 660 -15.10 -2.00 -6.45
N ILE A 661 -16.00 -1.03 -6.36
CA ILE A 661 -17.45 -1.24 -6.50
C ILE A 661 -17.76 -1.80 -7.88
N THR A 662 -17.21 -1.19 -8.93
CA THR A 662 -17.43 -1.63 -10.31
C THR A 662 -16.85 -3.03 -10.56
N ALA A 663 -15.66 -3.33 -10.03
CA ALA A 663 -15.05 -4.64 -10.14
C ALA A 663 -15.88 -5.73 -9.45
N PHE A 664 -16.49 -5.41 -8.30
CA PHE A 664 -17.45 -6.28 -7.64
C PHE A 664 -18.71 -6.48 -8.49
N MET A 665 -19.28 -5.43 -9.09
CA MET A 665 -20.42 -5.57 -10.01
C MET A 665 -20.09 -6.47 -11.21
N LEU A 666 -18.88 -6.36 -11.77
CA LEU A 666 -18.42 -7.22 -12.86
C LEU A 666 -18.21 -8.67 -12.43
N SER A 667 -17.77 -8.93 -11.19
CA SER A 667 -17.65 -10.31 -10.69
C SER A 667 -19.01 -10.98 -10.58
N LEU A 668 -20.04 -10.23 -10.18
CA LEU A 668 -21.43 -10.70 -10.13
C LEU A 668 -22.04 -10.95 -11.52
N ALA A 669 -21.69 -10.13 -12.51
CA ALA A 669 -22.13 -10.35 -13.90
C ALA A 669 -21.65 -11.69 -14.48
N ASN A 670 -20.47 -12.17 -14.08
CA ASN A 670 -19.91 -13.43 -14.57
C ASN A 670 -20.58 -14.70 -14.01
N ILE A 671 -21.44 -14.57 -13.00
CA ILE A 671 -22.17 -15.70 -12.37
C ILE A 671 -23.65 -15.74 -12.74
N LYS A 672 -24.01 -15.18 -13.91
CA LYS A 672 -25.34 -15.19 -14.53
C LYS A 672 -26.45 -14.45 -13.78
N ILE A 673 -26.11 -13.42 -13.00
CA ILE A 673 -27.12 -12.47 -12.48
C ILE A 673 -27.59 -11.57 -13.62
N SER A 674 -28.89 -11.30 -13.71
CA SER A 674 -29.50 -10.44 -14.71
C SER A 674 -29.03 -8.98 -14.62
N SER A 675 -29.00 -8.28 -15.76
CA SER A 675 -28.58 -6.87 -15.81
C SER A 675 -29.46 -5.96 -14.94
N SER A 676 -30.78 -6.20 -14.87
CA SER A 676 -31.71 -5.42 -14.03
C SER A 676 -31.43 -5.57 -12.54
N SER A 677 -31.10 -6.79 -12.10
CA SER A 677 -30.73 -7.07 -10.70
C SER A 677 -29.39 -6.41 -10.33
N LEU A 678 -28.42 -6.40 -11.25
CA LEU A 678 -27.14 -5.71 -11.04
C LEU A 678 -27.31 -4.20 -10.97
N GLU A 679 -28.11 -3.61 -11.85
CA GLU A 679 -28.40 -2.16 -11.83
C GLU A 679 -29.13 -1.75 -10.54
N SER A 680 -30.08 -2.56 -10.08
CA SER A 680 -30.78 -2.35 -8.80
C SER A 680 -29.84 -2.45 -7.59
N LEU A 681 -28.88 -3.39 -7.63
CA LEU A 681 -27.86 -3.52 -6.60
C LEU A 681 -26.91 -2.32 -6.56
N LEU A 682 -26.44 -1.85 -7.73
CA LEU A 682 -25.60 -0.67 -7.82
C LEU A 682 -26.34 0.57 -7.29
N PHE A 683 -27.63 0.71 -7.61
CA PHE A 683 -28.47 1.77 -7.07
C PHE A 683 -28.54 1.71 -5.54
N LEU A 684 -28.85 0.54 -4.97
CA LEU A 684 -28.91 0.34 -3.52
C LEU A 684 -27.58 0.68 -2.85
N ILE A 685 -26.48 0.16 -3.38
CA ILE A 685 -25.11 0.42 -2.90
C ILE A 685 -24.82 1.93 -2.86
N THR A 686 -25.07 2.61 -3.98
CA THR A 686 -24.73 4.02 -4.16
C THR A 686 -25.55 4.91 -3.22
N HIS A 687 -26.80 4.56 -2.94
CA HIS A 687 -27.70 5.40 -2.16
C HIS A 687 -27.67 5.11 -0.66
N GLU A 688 -27.54 3.85 -0.25
CA GLU A 688 -27.69 3.41 1.15
C GLU A 688 -26.37 3.10 1.86
N PHE A 689 -25.33 2.70 1.12
CA PHE A 689 -24.07 2.18 1.70
C PHE A 689 -22.87 3.08 1.47
N VAL A 690 -22.85 3.85 0.38
CA VAL A 690 -21.84 4.89 0.19
C VAL A 690 -22.29 6.14 0.97
N SER A 691 -21.52 6.56 1.97
CA SER A 691 -21.79 7.80 2.72
C SER A 691 -21.09 9.01 2.12
N ASP A 692 -19.91 8.80 1.53
CA ASP A 692 -19.08 9.85 0.95
C ASP A 692 -19.72 10.46 -0.32
N ARG A 693 -19.88 11.79 -0.33
CA ARG A 693 -20.54 12.51 -1.42
C ARG A 693 -19.73 12.48 -2.72
N ARG A 694 -18.39 12.49 -2.65
CA ARG A 694 -17.51 12.48 -3.82
C ARG A 694 -17.56 11.10 -4.49
N THR A 695 -17.56 10.01 -3.72
CA THR A 695 -17.76 8.66 -4.26
C THR A 695 -19.14 8.52 -4.94
N LYS A 696 -20.21 9.11 -4.37
CA LYS A 696 -21.52 9.14 -5.05
C LYS A 696 -21.48 9.86 -6.40
N THR A 697 -20.72 10.95 -6.52
CA THR A 697 -20.55 11.66 -7.80
C THR A 697 -19.85 10.79 -8.86
N VAL A 698 -18.90 9.95 -8.45
CA VAL A 698 -18.26 8.98 -9.37
C VAL A 698 -19.29 7.95 -9.85
N LEU A 699 -20.03 7.35 -8.92
CA LEU A 699 -20.97 6.26 -9.22
C LEU A 699 -22.24 6.72 -9.94
N SER A 700 -22.70 7.96 -9.75
CA SER A 700 -23.92 8.47 -10.40
C SER A 700 -23.81 8.59 -11.92
N LYS A 701 -22.58 8.56 -12.45
CA LYS A 701 -22.29 8.49 -13.88
C LYS A 701 -22.35 7.07 -14.44
N LEU A 702 -22.60 6.05 -13.59
CA LEU A 702 -22.65 4.63 -13.95
C LEU A 702 -24.06 4.09 -13.68
N ASN A 703 -24.91 4.10 -14.70
CA ASN A 703 -26.33 3.75 -14.59
C ASN A 703 -26.70 2.44 -15.29
N SER A 704 -25.76 1.82 -16.02
CA SER A 704 -26.02 0.59 -16.78
C SER A 704 -24.86 -0.40 -16.71
N LEU A 705 -25.16 -1.70 -16.89
CA LEU A 705 -24.11 -2.73 -16.98
C LEU A 705 -23.14 -2.48 -18.14
N ALA A 706 -23.59 -1.85 -19.23
CA ALA A 706 -22.74 -1.51 -20.37
C ALA A 706 -21.65 -0.50 -19.99
N GLU A 707 -21.98 0.53 -19.20
CA GLU A 707 -21.02 1.52 -18.69
C GLU A 707 -20.03 0.87 -17.70
N ILE A 708 -20.53 -0.02 -16.83
CA ILE A 708 -19.70 -0.81 -15.91
C ILE A 708 -18.70 -1.69 -16.68
N GLN A 709 -19.11 -2.30 -17.79
CA GLN A 709 -18.23 -3.10 -18.65
C GLN A 709 -17.19 -2.26 -19.38
N GLN A 710 -17.54 -1.02 -19.78
CA GLN A 710 -16.61 -0.09 -20.40
C GLN A 710 -15.48 0.34 -19.45
N ILE A 711 -15.74 0.44 -18.14
CA ILE A 711 -14.71 0.80 -17.14
C ILE A 711 -13.46 -0.10 -17.24
N ARG A 712 -13.64 -1.40 -17.47
CA ARG A 712 -12.51 -2.32 -17.66
C ARG A 712 -11.66 -1.95 -18.88
N THR A 713 -12.28 -1.44 -19.93
CA THR A 713 -11.60 -1.07 -21.19
C THR A 713 -10.88 0.27 -21.10
N VAL A 714 -11.46 1.23 -20.38
CA VAL A 714 -10.89 2.57 -20.18
C VAL A 714 -10.07 2.71 -18.90
N ARG A 715 -9.93 1.63 -18.12
CA ARG A 715 -9.02 1.46 -16.97
C ARG A 715 -9.40 2.25 -15.72
N GLY A 716 -10.66 2.16 -15.35
CA GLY A 716 -11.15 2.74 -14.10
C GLY A 716 -12.19 3.83 -14.32
N THR A 717 -12.84 4.16 -13.23
CA THR A 717 -13.94 5.10 -13.13
C THR A 717 -13.51 6.52 -13.45
N ALA A 718 -12.27 6.91 -13.13
CA ALA A 718 -11.73 8.22 -13.47
C ALA A 718 -11.75 8.46 -14.99
N ALA A 719 -11.19 7.55 -15.76
CA ALA A 719 -11.17 7.63 -17.22
C ALA A 719 -12.56 7.46 -17.84
N ALA A 720 -13.40 6.57 -17.29
CA ALA A 720 -14.76 6.35 -17.77
C ALA A 720 -15.68 7.56 -17.59
N THR A 721 -15.36 8.44 -16.62
CA THR A 721 -16.21 9.57 -16.26
C THR A 721 -15.68 10.92 -16.72
N ALA A 722 -14.51 10.94 -17.36
CA ALA A 722 -13.92 12.10 -18.02
C ALA A 722 -14.28 12.16 -19.50
N GLU A 723 -14.47 13.38 -20.02
CA GLU A 723 -14.89 13.61 -21.39
C GLU A 723 -13.69 13.96 -22.27
N ARG A 724 -13.43 13.20 -23.35
CA ARG A 724 -12.45 13.59 -24.37
C ARG A 724 -13.07 14.58 -25.35
N ARG A 725 -12.37 15.67 -25.67
CA ARG A 725 -12.83 16.66 -26.66
C ARG A 725 -12.45 16.22 -28.07
N SER A 726 -13.33 16.44 -29.06
CA SER A 726 -12.96 16.22 -30.46
C SER A 726 -12.07 17.36 -30.96
N LEU A 727 -11.30 17.10 -32.02
CA LEU A 727 -10.45 18.13 -32.64
C LEU A 727 -11.28 19.28 -33.21
N GLU A 728 -12.45 19.00 -33.77
CA GLU A 728 -13.38 20.02 -34.27
C GLU A 728 -13.86 20.91 -33.12
N TRP A 729 -14.20 20.31 -31.97
CA TRP A 729 -14.61 21.08 -30.80
C TRP A 729 -13.48 21.99 -30.29
N LEU A 730 -12.24 21.48 -30.23
CA LEU A 730 -11.07 22.27 -29.84
C LEU A 730 -10.79 23.39 -30.84
N ASP A 731 -11.02 23.16 -32.13
CA ASP A 731 -10.88 24.18 -33.16
C ASP A 731 -11.91 25.31 -33.06
N GLU A 732 -13.10 25.01 -32.58
CA GLU A 732 -14.21 25.96 -32.40
C GLU A 732 -14.18 26.69 -31.05
N ASN A 733 -13.74 26.01 -29.98
CA ASN A 733 -13.87 26.48 -28.60
C ASN A 733 -12.53 26.74 -27.91
N GLY A 734 -11.43 26.26 -28.47
CA GLY A 734 -10.09 26.42 -27.93
C GLY A 734 -9.27 27.48 -28.66
N SER A 735 -8.18 27.90 -28.03
CA SER A 735 -7.16 28.75 -28.64
C SER A 735 -5.82 28.04 -28.73
N CYS A 736 -5.09 28.23 -29.83
CA CYS A 736 -3.79 27.60 -30.01
C CYS A 736 -2.72 28.24 -29.11
N ILE A 737 -1.95 27.41 -28.41
CA ILE A 737 -0.81 27.84 -27.56
C ILE A 737 0.53 27.19 -27.94
N ASP A 738 0.57 26.49 -29.08
CA ASP A 738 1.75 25.77 -29.60
C ASP A 738 2.35 26.43 -30.86
N HIS A 739 2.14 27.73 -31.07
CA HIS A 739 2.81 28.44 -32.16
C HIS A 739 4.28 28.74 -31.88
N ILE A 740 4.72 28.63 -30.62
CA ILE A 740 6.06 29.00 -30.16
C ILE A 740 6.84 27.76 -29.73
N TYR A 741 8.08 27.64 -30.18
CA TYR A 741 9.09 26.75 -29.58
C TYR A 741 10.35 27.53 -29.19
N VAL A 742 11.20 26.98 -28.34
CA VAL A 742 12.36 27.68 -27.77
C VAL A 742 13.68 27.14 -28.32
N LYS A 743 14.61 28.03 -28.65
CA LYS A 743 16.04 27.74 -28.92
C LYS A 743 16.88 28.97 -28.60
N GLU A 744 18.19 28.94 -28.88
CA GLU A 744 19.05 30.12 -28.74
C GLU A 744 18.49 31.32 -29.54
N SER A 745 18.46 32.48 -28.89
CA SER A 745 18.00 33.72 -29.50
C SER A 745 18.97 34.16 -30.60
N THR A 746 18.44 34.75 -31.67
CA THR A 746 19.25 35.46 -32.68
C THR A 746 19.62 36.87 -32.25
N ILE A 747 19.10 37.34 -31.11
CA ILE A 747 19.41 38.63 -30.51
C ILE A 747 20.58 38.43 -29.52
N PRO A 748 21.70 39.15 -29.70
CA PRO A 748 22.80 39.10 -28.75
C PRO A 748 22.35 39.48 -27.33
N GLN A 749 22.92 38.83 -26.31
CA GLN A 749 22.63 39.10 -24.89
C GLN A 749 21.22 38.70 -24.42
N ALA A 750 20.42 38.00 -25.24
CA ALA A 750 19.06 37.60 -24.88
C ALA A 750 18.94 36.14 -24.40
N GLY A 751 20.02 35.35 -24.47
CA GLY A 751 19.98 33.92 -24.13
C GLY A 751 19.06 33.14 -25.06
N LYS A 752 17.92 32.65 -24.56
CA LYS A 752 16.92 31.89 -25.33
C LYS A 752 15.84 32.80 -25.92
N GLY A 753 15.24 32.39 -27.03
CA GLY A 753 14.15 33.11 -27.67
C GLY A 753 13.02 32.19 -28.16
N GLY A 754 11.83 32.77 -28.33
CA GLY A 754 10.66 32.11 -28.91
C GLY A 754 10.65 32.18 -30.43
N PHE A 755 10.46 31.05 -31.09
CA PHE A 755 10.45 30.92 -32.56
C PHE A 755 9.12 30.36 -33.04
N ALA A 756 8.67 30.84 -34.20
CA ALA A 756 7.45 30.37 -34.82
C ALA A 756 7.60 28.92 -35.28
N ARG A 757 6.83 28.00 -34.69
CA ARG A 757 6.84 26.57 -35.08
C ARG A 757 6.33 26.35 -36.49
N ARG A 758 5.41 27.21 -36.94
CA ARG A 758 4.73 27.17 -38.24
C ARG A 758 4.58 28.60 -38.77
N PRO A 759 4.40 28.79 -40.09
CA PRO A 759 4.21 30.12 -40.65
C PRO A 759 2.95 30.77 -40.06
N LEU A 760 3.04 32.05 -39.71
CA LEU A 760 1.92 32.86 -39.20
C LEU A 760 1.66 34.00 -40.17
N ARG A 761 0.40 34.32 -40.41
CA ARG A 761 0.02 35.45 -41.25
C ARG A 761 -0.07 36.73 -40.43
N LYS A 762 0.05 37.86 -41.11
CA LYS A 762 -0.25 39.16 -40.53
C LYS A 762 -1.63 39.13 -39.84
N ASP A 763 -1.69 39.70 -38.65
CA ASP A 763 -2.85 39.80 -37.77
C ASP A 763 -3.33 38.47 -37.16
N ASP A 764 -2.64 37.34 -37.39
CA ASP A 764 -2.86 36.10 -36.63
C ASP A 764 -2.48 36.32 -35.15
N VAL A 765 -3.27 35.72 -34.25
CA VAL A 765 -2.89 35.58 -32.84
C VAL A 765 -1.79 34.54 -32.74
N ILE A 766 -0.60 34.99 -32.38
CA ILE A 766 0.58 34.14 -32.14
C ILE A 766 0.33 33.30 -30.89
N ILE A 767 -0.08 33.94 -29.79
CA ILE A 767 -0.45 33.24 -28.55
C ILE A 767 -1.34 34.15 -27.70
N PRO A 768 -2.47 33.64 -27.18
CA PRO A 768 -3.22 34.31 -26.12
C PRO A 768 -2.55 34.06 -24.78
N VAL A 769 -2.19 35.12 -24.05
CA VAL A 769 -1.43 35.05 -22.81
C VAL A 769 -2.28 35.49 -21.63
N GLN A 770 -2.59 34.55 -20.75
CA GLN A 770 -3.21 34.87 -19.46
C GLN A 770 -2.18 35.61 -18.59
N MET A 771 -2.61 36.73 -18.00
CA MET A 771 -1.76 37.57 -17.18
C MET A 771 -2.17 37.47 -15.71
N LEU A 772 -1.22 37.09 -14.87
CA LEU A 772 -1.32 37.06 -13.43
C LEU A 772 -0.93 38.42 -12.85
N HIS A 773 -1.75 38.99 -11.98
CA HIS A 773 -1.46 40.30 -11.39
C HIS A 773 -0.75 40.17 -10.04
N VAL A 774 0.03 41.20 -9.69
CA VAL A 774 0.72 41.28 -8.38
C VAL A 774 -0.06 42.19 -7.44
N ARG A 775 -0.47 41.67 -6.27
CA ARG A 775 -1.13 42.48 -5.24
C ARG A 775 -0.09 43.28 -4.48
N GLY A 776 -0.35 44.56 -4.22
CA GLY A 776 0.61 45.46 -3.57
C GLY A 776 1.68 46.05 -4.49
N GLY A 777 1.60 45.76 -5.81
CA GLY A 777 2.43 46.40 -6.83
C GLY A 777 3.93 46.17 -6.66
N ARG A 778 4.72 47.19 -7.00
CA ARG A 778 6.20 47.11 -7.04
C ARG A 778 6.86 46.85 -5.69
N ASP A 779 6.22 47.22 -4.58
CA ASP A 779 6.83 47.05 -3.26
C ASP A 779 6.97 45.57 -2.85
N VAL A 780 6.11 44.69 -3.39
CA VAL A 780 6.17 43.24 -3.12
C VAL A 780 7.34 42.57 -3.83
N LEU A 781 7.72 43.06 -5.01
CA LEU A 781 8.84 42.52 -5.78
C LEU A 781 10.18 43.20 -5.44
N ARG A 782 10.22 44.07 -4.43
CA ARG A 782 11.48 44.54 -3.85
C ARG A 782 12.06 43.46 -2.97
N ARG A 783 13.38 43.30 -3.01
CA ARG A 783 14.09 42.44 -2.06
C ARG A 783 14.04 43.10 -0.68
N ARG A 784 13.41 42.45 0.30
CA ARG A 784 13.52 42.84 1.71
C ARG A 784 14.78 42.20 2.26
N VAL A 785 15.82 43.00 2.50
CA VAL A 785 16.98 42.51 3.24
C VAL A 785 16.70 42.78 4.71
N ASP A 786 16.36 41.72 5.45
CA ASP A 786 16.45 41.79 6.90
C ASP A 786 17.93 42.00 7.25
N ILE A 787 18.19 43.03 8.05
CA ILE A 787 19.49 43.65 8.37
C ILE A 787 20.45 42.68 9.12
N ALA A 788 20.14 41.39 9.21
CA ALA A 788 20.83 40.44 10.07
C ALA A 788 22.02 39.70 9.45
N LEU A 789 22.36 39.91 8.16
CA LEU A 789 23.47 39.16 7.52
C LEU A 789 24.70 40.00 7.11
N GLU A 790 24.67 41.33 7.09
CA GLU A 790 25.88 42.14 6.88
C GLU A 790 25.79 43.48 7.63
N ASP A 791 26.53 43.61 8.73
CA ASP A 791 26.64 44.81 9.59
C ASP A 791 27.36 46.00 8.91
N SER A 792 27.54 46.00 7.58
CA SER A 792 28.41 46.98 6.89
C SER A 792 27.86 47.64 5.61
N ALA A 793 26.61 47.39 5.20
CA ALA A 793 26.05 48.02 4.00
C ALA A 793 24.69 48.72 4.25
N PRO A 794 24.68 50.00 4.68
CA PRO A 794 23.45 50.75 5.01
C PRO A 794 22.51 51.09 3.83
N ASN A 795 22.73 50.55 2.62
CA ASN A 795 22.02 50.98 1.40
C ASN A 795 21.31 49.86 0.61
N ILE A 796 21.19 48.63 1.12
CA ILE A 796 20.63 47.47 0.35
C ILE A 796 19.08 47.44 0.34
N LEU A 797 18.39 48.46 0.90
CA LEU A 797 16.93 48.47 1.10
C LEU A 797 16.06 48.72 -0.17
N ALA A 798 16.57 48.55 -1.39
CA ALA A 798 15.80 48.92 -2.60
C ALA A 798 16.10 48.13 -3.89
N ASP A 799 16.67 46.91 -3.84
CA ASP A 799 16.94 46.16 -5.06
C ASP A 799 15.70 45.42 -5.61
N LYS A 800 15.54 45.41 -6.93
CA LYS A 800 14.44 44.73 -7.62
C LYS A 800 14.79 43.25 -7.83
N GLN A 801 13.81 42.36 -7.71
CA GLN A 801 13.99 40.95 -8.08
C GLN A 801 14.15 40.81 -9.61
N TYR A 802 14.90 39.82 -10.12
CA TYR A 802 15.11 39.66 -11.57
C TYR A 802 13.80 39.38 -12.33
N ILE A 803 12.79 38.83 -11.64
CA ILE A 803 11.47 38.52 -12.22
C ILE A 803 10.78 39.75 -12.85
N TYR A 804 11.19 40.97 -12.48
CA TYR A 804 10.79 42.21 -13.15
C TYR A 804 10.99 42.17 -14.67
N ASN A 805 12.00 41.46 -15.16
CA ASN A 805 12.27 41.33 -16.60
C ASN A 805 11.16 40.60 -17.36
N TYR A 806 10.27 39.88 -16.65
CA TYR A 806 9.10 39.22 -17.22
C TYR A 806 7.79 39.95 -16.91
N MET A 807 7.84 41.05 -16.14
CA MET A 807 6.65 41.78 -15.70
C MET A 807 6.25 42.86 -16.70
N TYR A 808 4.97 42.91 -17.04
CA TYR A 808 4.35 43.97 -17.84
C TYR A 808 3.72 45.02 -16.93
N SER A 809 3.95 46.30 -17.22
CA SER A 809 3.44 47.41 -16.41
C SER A 809 3.16 48.67 -17.23
N HIS A 810 2.60 49.69 -16.60
CA HIS A 810 2.43 51.02 -17.16
C HIS A 810 3.13 52.09 -16.29
N PRO A 811 3.70 53.18 -16.85
CA PRO A 811 4.35 54.23 -16.06
C PRO A 811 3.40 54.96 -15.10
N GLU A 812 2.13 55.11 -15.48
CA GLU A 812 1.09 55.76 -14.67
C GLU A 812 0.23 54.76 -13.89
N SER A 813 0.71 53.53 -13.65
CA SER A 813 -0.03 52.52 -12.89
C SER A 813 0.89 51.70 -11.98
N SER A 814 0.35 51.32 -10.83
CA SER A 814 0.96 50.45 -9.83
C SER A 814 0.90 48.96 -10.22
N VAL A 815 0.12 48.59 -11.24
CA VAL A 815 -0.07 47.21 -11.67
C VAL A 815 1.19 46.59 -12.25
N LEU A 816 1.47 45.34 -11.86
CA LEU A 816 2.42 44.44 -12.50
C LEU A 816 1.67 43.19 -12.96
N LEU A 817 1.98 42.73 -14.16
CA LEU A 817 1.34 41.60 -14.83
C LEU A 817 2.39 40.59 -15.30
N PHE A 818 2.31 39.36 -14.82
CA PHE A 818 3.17 38.25 -15.20
C PHE A 818 2.46 37.33 -16.21
N PRO A 819 3.05 37.01 -17.36
CA PRO A 819 2.49 36.06 -18.31
C PRO A 819 2.63 34.61 -17.82
N VAL A 820 1.54 33.86 -17.71
CA VAL A 820 1.55 32.48 -17.18
C VAL A 820 1.89 31.42 -18.23
N ASN A 821 2.15 31.81 -19.48
CA ASN A 821 2.44 30.89 -20.57
C ASN A 821 3.72 31.26 -21.35
N THR A 822 3.91 30.62 -22.51
CA THR A 822 5.14 30.69 -23.31
C THR A 822 5.41 32.07 -23.91
N GLY A 823 4.55 33.06 -23.69
CA GLY A 823 4.85 34.47 -23.98
C GLY A 823 6.10 35.02 -23.26
N VAL A 824 6.55 34.39 -22.16
CA VAL A 824 7.77 34.78 -21.43
C VAL A 824 9.06 34.74 -22.27
N VAL A 825 9.10 33.97 -23.37
CA VAL A 825 10.31 33.82 -24.20
C VAL A 825 10.38 34.78 -25.39
N ILE A 826 9.43 35.71 -25.53
CA ILE A 826 9.38 36.66 -26.65
C ILE A 826 10.27 37.86 -26.33
N ASN A 827 11.43 37.92 -26.97
CA ASN A 827 12.46 38.92 -26.71
C ASN A 827 12.19 40.29 -27.37
N HIS A 828 12.94 41.28 -26.90
CA HIS A 828 12.91 42.62 -27.46
C HIS A 828 13.60 42.73 -28.83
N SER A 829 12.94 43.34 -29.81
CA SER A 829 13.62 43.92 -30.98
C SER A 829 12.91 45.19 -31.43
N SER A 830 13.68 46.16 -31.92
CA SER A 830 13.11 47.33 -32.56
C SER A 830 13.97 47.83 -33.71
N ALA A 831 13.35 48.59 -34.61
CA ALA A 831 14.07 49.33 -35.66
C ALA A 831 14.90 50.51 -35.09
N ARG A 832 14.77 50.83 -33.79
CA ARG A 832 15.55 51.89 -33.12
C ARG A 832 16.90 51.37 -32.64
N MET A 833 17.03 50.08 -32.37
CA MET A 833 18.29 49.47 -31.94
C MET A 833 19.31 49.45 -33.08
N LYS A 834 20.59 49.61 -32.71
CA LYS A 834 21.71 49.46 -33.65
C LYS A 834 21.77 48.01 -34.12
N ASN A 835 21.56 47.77 -35.42
CA ASN A 835 21.38 46.45 -36.05
C ASN A 835 20.08 45.70 -35.66
N GLY A 836 19.12 46.37 -35.01
CA GLY A 836 17.83 45.78 -34.66
C GLY A 836 16.91 45.62 -35.86
N LYS A 837 16.05 44.59 -35.81
CA LYS A 837 14.99 44.37 -36.80
C LYS A 837 13.69 44.97 -36.30
N ALA A 838 12.80 45.36 -37.23
CA ALA A 838 11.43 45.72 -36.86
C ALA A 838 10.75 44.53 -36.15
N PRO A 839 10.03 44.77 -35.03
CA PRO A 839 9.34 43.71 -34.31
C PRO A 839 8.28 43.08 -35.21
N ASN A 840 8.11 41.76 -35.11
CA ASN A 840 7.11 41.02 -35.86
C ASN A 840 5.86 40.67 -35.02
N ALA A 841 5.83 41.02 -33.74
CA ALA A 841 4.68 40.91 -32.86
C ALA A 841 4.28 42.25 -32.20
N LYS A 842 3.01 42.36 -31.81
CA LYS A 842 2.45 43.46 -30.99
C LYS A 842 1.50 42.90 -29.94
N LEU A 843 1.29 43.64 -28.85
CA LEU A 843 0.30 43.30 -27.83
C LEU A 843 -1.08 43.85 -28.21
N LYS A 844 -2.13 43.11 -27.86
CA LYS A 844 -3.53 43.55 -27.93
C LYS A 844 -4.33 42.84 -26.85
N TRP A 845 -5.22 43.54 -26.14
CA TRP A 845 -6.14 42.85 -25.23
C TRP A 845 -7.04 41.88 -25.99
N SER A 846 -7.26 40.69 -25.42
CA SER A 846 -8.07 39.67 -26.08
C SER A 846 -9.51 40.12 -26.26
N LEU A 847 -9.97 40.08 -27.51
CA LEU A 847 -11.34 40.48 -27.87
C LEU A 847 -12.36 39.36 -27.68
N THR A 848 -11.89 38.11 -27.67
CA THR A 848 -12.73 36.92 -27.56
C THR A 848 -12.91 36.48 -26.11
N ASP A 849 -11.96 36.83 -25.23
CA ASP A 849 -12.08 36.53 -23.80
C ASP A 849 -13.03 37.51 -23.08
N LYS A 850 -14.18 36.97 -22.64
CA LYS A 850 -15.24 37.76 -21.98
C LYS A 850 -14.78 38.33 -20.64
N LYS A 851 -13.94 37.61 -19.89
CA LYS A 851 -13.46 38.02 -18.55
C LYS A 851 -12.55 39.25 -18.70
N THR A 852 -11.64 39.24 -19.67
CA THR A 852 -10.81 40.38 -20.05
C THR A 852 -11.67 41.60 -20.36
N GLN A 853 -12.63 41.48 -21.28
CA GLN A 853 -13.50 42.60 -21.66
C GLN A 853 -14.29 43.18 -20.47
N TYR A 854 -14.65 42.33 -19.49
CA TYR A 854 -15.25 42.79 -18.24
C TYR A 854 -14.28 43.64 -17.41
N PHE A 855 -13.05 43.17 -17.16
CA PHE A 855 -12.09 43.87 -16.30
C PHE A 855 -11.52 45.16 -16.89
N LEU A 856 -11.37 45.24 -18.23
CA LEU A 856 -10.89 46.47 -18.88
C LEU A 856 -11.79 47.69 -18.64
N ASN A 857 -13.06 47.44 -18.26
CA ASN A 857 -14.04 48.47 -17.96
C ASN A 857 -14.27 48.67 -16.45
N LYS A 858 -13.42 48.08 -15.59
CA LYS A 858 -13.50 48.18 -14.13
C LYS A 858 -12.27 48.88 -13.55
N PRO A 859 -12.40 49.54 -12.40
CA PRO A 859 -11.25 50.05 -11.66
C PRO A 859 -10.24 48.95 -11.34
N LEU A 860 -8.97 49.31 -11.21
CA LEU A 860 -7.88 48.37 -10.96
C LEU A 860 -8.10 47.51 -9.71
N GLU A 861 -8.73 48.08 -8.67
CA GLU A 861 -9.07 47.39 -7.42
C GLU A 861 -10.01 46.19 -7.62
N ALA A 862 -10.79 46.18 -8.70
CA ALA A 862 -11.61 45.02 -9.04
C ALA A 862 -10.74 43.85 -9.52
N LEU A 863 -9.72 44.12 -10.34
CA LEU A 863 -8.77 43.10 -10.79
C LEU A 863 -7.92 42.59 -9.62
N MET A 864 -7.47 43.48 -8.72
CA MET A 864 -6.62 43.12 -7.58
C MET A 864 -7.30 42.16 -6.57
N LYS A 865 -8.63 42.02 -6.63
CA LYS A 865 -9.40 41.09 -5.80
C LYS A 865 -9.46 39.67 -6.37
N GLU A 866 -9.09 39.47 -7.63
CA GLU A 866 -9.09 38.14 -8.23
C GLU A 866 -7.93 37.32 -7.64
N ASP A 867 -8.14 36.02 -7.41
CA ASP A 867 -7.07 35.12 -6.93
C ASP A 867 -6.34 34.41 -8.09
N TYR A 868 -6.76 34.66 -9.34
CA TYR A 868 -6.31 33.92 -10.53
C TYR A 868 -5.98 34.86 -11.69
N ALA A 869 -5.21 34.35 -12.67
CA ALA A 869 -4.95 35.05 -13.94
C ALA A 869 -6.27 35.26 -14.70
N SER A 870 -6.74 36.51 -14.71
CA SER A 870 -8.14 36.85 -15.06
C SER A 870 -8.29 37.68 -16.32
N ILE A 871 -7.17 38.07 -16.93
CA ILE A 871 -7.13 38.86 -18.16
C ILE A 871 -6.18 38.20 -19.15
N VAL A 872 -6.45 38.37 -20.44
CA VAL A 872 -5.74 37.77 -21.55
C VAL A 872 -5.24 38.86 -22.49
N VAL A 873 -3.94 38.80 -22.80
CA VAL A 873 -3.29 39.63 -23.82
C VAL A 873 -2.92 38.74 -25.00
N ASP A 874 -3.43 39.07 -26.18
CA ASP A 874 -3.06 38.42 -27.43
C ASP A 874 -1.76 39.04 -27.94
N PHE A 875 -0.77 38.18 -28.21
CA PHE A 875 0.38 38.54 -29.03
C PHE A 875 -0.02 38.34 -30.48
N VAL A 876 0.03 39.39 -31.28
CA VAL A 876 -0.50 39.40 -32.65
C VAL A 876 0.61 39.69 -33.64
N ALA A 877 0.67 38.93 -34.72
CA ALA A 877 1.65 39.13 -35.78
C ALA A 877 1.43 40.47 -36.50
N THR A 878 2.48 41.28 -36.65
CA THR A 878 2.40 42.59 -37.34
C THR A 878 2.58 42.47 -38.86
N ARG A 879 3.12 41.32 -39.30
CA ARG A 879 3.36 40.89 -40.67
C ARG A 879 3.35 39.37 -40.72
N ASP A 880 3.48 38.79 -41.90
CA ASP A 880 3.74 37.35 -42.03
C ASP A 880 5.09 37.00 -41.37
N ILE A 881 5.10 35.92 -40.59
CA ILE A 881 6.24 35.36 -39.87
C ILE A 881 6.52 33.98 -40.44
N ALA A 882 7.75 33.74 -40.90
CA ALA A 882 8.12 32.43 -41.44
C ALA A 882 8.24 31.38 -40.32
N ALA A 883 8.10 30.11 -40.67
CA ALA A 883 8.49 29.04 -39.76
C ALA A 883 9.99 29.17 -39.41
N ASP A 884 10.34 28.86 -38.17
CA ASP A 884 11.67 28.98 -37.58
C ASP A 884 12.23 30.42 -37.51
N GLU A 885 11.39 31.44 -37.72
CA GLU A 885 11.70 32.85 -37.47
C GLU A 885 11.47 33.22 -35.99
N GLU A 886 12.37 34.01 -35.41
CA GLU A 886 12.25 34.48 -34.02
C GLU A 886 11.12 35.50 -33.89
N ILE A 887 10.25 35.29 -32.91
CA ILE A 887 9.15 36.19 -32.58
C ILE A 887 9.68 37.24 -31.61
N THR A 888 9.50 38.52 -31.97
CA THR A 888 10.07 39.66 -31.24
C THR A 888 9.05 40.76 -31.04
N LEU A 889 9.13 41.41 -29.88
CA LEU A 889 8.25 42.49 -29.45
C LEU A 889 9.04 43.78 -29.23
N ASP A 890 8.41 44.92 -29.43
CA ASP A 890 8.98 46.19 -29.01
C ASP A 890 8.59 46.48 -27.54
N TYR A 891 9.55 46.42 -26.63
CA TYR A 891 9.36 46.68 -25.19
C TYR A 891 9.27 48.18 -24.87
N GLY A 892 9.50 49.04 -25.86
CA GLY A 892 9.39 50.48 -25.76
C GLY A 892 10.73 51.20 -25.53
N LYS A 893 10.71 52.51 -25.78
CA LYS A 893 11.89 53.39 -25.72
C LYS A 893 12.49 53.51 -24.31
N GLU A 894 11.66 53.44 -23.27
CA GLU A 894 12.15 53.51 -21.89
C GLU A 894 13.05 52.32 -21.54
N TRP A 895 12.62 51.11 -21.92
CA TRP A 895 13.40 49.89 -21.74
C TRP A 895 14.71 49.95 -22.53
N GLU A 896 14.67 50.36 -23.80
CA GLU A 896 15.88 50.51 -24.62
C GLU A 896 16.88 51.49 -24.03
N ASN A 897 16.40 52.63 -23.53
CA ASN A 897 17.26 53.62 -22.88
C ASN A 897 17.88 53.05 -21.60
N ALA A 898 17.15 52.25 -20.84
CA ALA A 898 17.68 51.58 -19.65
C ALA A 898 18.74 50.54 -20.03
N TRP A 899 18.48 49.71 -21.04
CA TRP A 899 19.45 48.72 -21.55
C TRP A 899 20.72 49.38 -22.08
N ASN A 900 20.59 50.42 -22.89
CA ASN A 900 21.75 51.13 -23.42
C ASN A 900 22.59 51.76 -22.31
N ARG A 901 21.95 52.35 -21.29
CA ARG A 901 22.67 52.88 -20.11
C ARG A 901 23.36 51.78 -19.33
N HIS A 902 22.70 50.63 -19.14
CA HIS A 902 23.27 49.47 -18.47
C HIS A 902 24.54 49.01 -19.20
N VAL A 903 24.45 48.74 -20.50
CA VAL A 903 25.61 48.30 -21.30
C VAL A 903 26.73 49.34 -21.33
N GLU A 904 26.41 50.64 -21.31
CA GLU A 904 27.41 51.72 -21.27
C GLU A 904 28.19 51.79 -19.94
N HIS A 905 27.56 51.43 -18.82
CA HIS A 905 28.15 51.52 -17.47
C HIS A 905 28.54 50.16 -16.89
N TRP A 906 28.25 49.06 -17.60
CA TRP A 906 28.53 47.71 -17.12
C TRP A 906 30.03 47.44 -17.13
N GLU A 907 30.53 46.94 -16.01
CA GLU A 907 31.91 46.47 -15.86
C GLU A 907 31.89 45.00 -15.41
N PRO A 908 32.79 44.15 -15.94
CA PRO A 908 32.84 42.77 -15.51
C PRO A 908 33.19 42.72 -14.01
N PRO A 909 32.51 41.88 -13.20
CA PRO A 909 32.87 41.70 -11.80
C PRO A 909 34.32 41.25 -11.65
N PHE A 910 34.94 41.67 -10.54
CA PHE A 910 36.25 41.15 -10.17
C PHE A 910 36.16 39.62 -10.01
N PRO A 911 37.07 38.84 -10.63
CA PRO A 911 37.16 37.42 -10.37
C PRO A 911 37.57 37.23 -8.90
N THR A 912 36.62 36.82 -8.06
CA THR A 912 36.82 36.44 -6.66
C THR A 912 37.52 35.08 -6.58
N GLY A 913 38.71 34.93 -7.18
CA GLY A 913 39.61 33.78 -7.02
C GLY A 913 39.08 32.38 -7.38
N GLY A 914 37.80 32.21 -7.69
CA GLY A 914 37.20 30.94 -8.08
C GLY A 914 37.65 30.57 -9.49
N ILE A 915 38.27 29.40 -9.63
CA ILE A 915 38.74 28.88 -10.91
C ILE A 915 37.54 28.66 -11.83
N GLY A 916 37.34 29.65 -12.70
CA GLY A 916 36.60 29.59 -13.96
C GLY A 916 37.40 30.28 -15.06
N LEU A 917 38.73 30.12 -15.03
CA LEU A 917 39.57 30.49 -16.15
C LEU A 917 39.45 29.37 -17.18
N GLU A 918 38.99 29.74 -18.37
CA GLU A 918 38.73 28.90 -19.55
C GLU A 918 37.36 28.19 -19.60
N GLY A 919 36.32 28.98 -19.93
CA GLY A 919 35.45 28.73 -21.09
C GLY A 919 34.77 27.36 -21.30
N GLU A 920 34.79 26.42 -20.36
CA GLU A 920 34.09 25.14 -20.47
C GLU A 920 32.76 25.19 -19.72
N GLU A 921 31.69 24.96 -20.49
CA GLU A 921 30.32 24.74 -20.02
C GLU A 921 30.28 23.65 -18.93
N LEU A 922 29.95 24.04 -17.69
CA LEU A 922 29.61 23.10 -16.63
C LEU A 922 28.17 22.62 -16.87
N THR A 923 28.01 21.60 -17.70
CA THR A 923 26.76 20.82 -17.74
C THR A 923 26.76 19.82 -16.58
N ILE A 924 25.77 19.95 -15.69
CA ILE A 924 25.59 19.18 -14.44
C ILE A 924 25.46 17.65 -14.66
N LEU A 925 25.41 17.18 -15.90
CA LEU A 925 25.25 15.76 -16.24
C LEU A 925 26.43 15.13 -16.98
N SER A 926 27.59 15.81 -17.10
CA SER A 926 28.75 15.23 -17.81
C SER A 926 30.14 15.61 -17.29
N ILE A 927 30.25 16.04 -16.03
CA ILE A 927 31.55 16.32 -15.42
C ILE A 927 32.17 14.98 -15.01
N SER A 928 33.29 14.59 -15.64
CA SER A 928 34.03 13.38 -15.25
C SER A 928 34.45 13.47 -13.78
N SER A 929 34.51 12.35 -13.07
CA SER A 929 34.87 12.29 -11.66
C SER A 929 36.21 12.95 -11.33
N LYS A 930 37.18 12.84 -12.24
CA LYS A 930 38.44 13.60 -12.19
C LYS A 930 38.25 15.11 -12.07
N LYS A 931 37.32 15.69 -12.82
CA LYS A 931 37.03 17.13 -12.82
C LYS A 931 36.24 17.55 -11.56
N ILE A 932 35.39 16.67 -11.02
CA ILE A 932 34.77 16.89 -9.69
C ILE A 932 35.83 16.89 -8.59
N TYR A 933 36.76 15.94 -8.62
CA TYR A 933 37.89 15.86 -7.69
C TYR A 933 38.80 17.10 -7.78
N GLU A 934 39.18 17.53 -8.99
CA GLU A 934 39.97 18.75 -9.21
C GLU A 934 39.25 20.04 -8.76
N MET A 935 37.92 20.10 -8.93
CA MET A 935 37.10 21.21 -8.43
C MET A 935 37.04 21.22 -6.90
N ASN A 936 37.05 20.05 -6.25
CA ASN A 936 37.08 19.92 -4.80
C ASN A 936 38.37 20.55 -4.22
N GLN A 937 39.52 20.22 -4.82
CA GLN A 937 40.84 20.67 -4.38
C GLN A 937 41.06 22.20 -4.43
N ASN A 938 40.17 22.96 -5.08
CA ASN A 938 40.30 24.41 -5.24
C ASN A 938 39.09 25.22 -4.73
N LYS A 939 38.07 24.56 -4.16
CA LYS A 939 36.83 25.20 -3.64
C LYS A 939 36.61 25.03 -2.15
N PHE A 940 37.45 24.23 -1.50
CA PHE A 940 37.45 23.98 -0.07
C PHE A 940 38.73 24.50 0.54
N ASP A 941 38.58 25.29 1.60
CA ASP A 941 39.70 25.60 2.47
C ASP A 941 39.87 24.42 3.45
N GLU A 942 40.83 23.54 3.16
CA GLU A 942 41.14 22.36 3.97
C GLU A 942 41.53 22.72 5.41
N ASP A 943 42.04 23.94 5.64
CA ASP A 943 42.44 24.40 6.98
C ASP A 943 41.23 24.89 7.79
N THR A 944 40.21 25.46 7.14
CA THR A 944 39.02 26.03 7.82
C THR A 944 37.75 25.20 7.68
N TRP A 945 37.76 24.13 6.88
CA TRP A 945 36.59 23.30 6.58
C TRP A 945 35.41 24.10 6.02
N THR A 946 35.69 25.15 5.25
CA THR A 946 34.64 26.01 4.68
C THR A 946 34.57 25.91 3.16
N TRP A 947 33.35 26.07 2.61
CA TRP A 947 33.13 26.25 1.18
C TRP A 947 33.63 27.63 0.72
N SER A 948 33.93 27.75 -0.57
CA SER A 948 34.21 29.03 -1.24
C SER A 948 33.13 30.10 -0.99
N GLU A 949 33.47 31.37 -1.20
CA GLU A 949 32.53 32.49 -1.03
C GLU A 949 31.31 32.42 -1.97
N ASP A 950 31.44 31.75 -3.12
CA ASP A 950 30.43 31.78 -4.18
C ASP A 950 29.67 30.45 -4.35
N HIS A 951 30.25 29.31 -3.98
CA HIS A 951 29.69 27.98 -4.24
C HIS A 951 29.84 27.04 -3.06
N PHE A 952 28.93 26.08 -2.96
CA PHE A 952 28.98 24.96 -2.02
C PHE A 952 28.55 23.65 -2.72
N THR A 953 28.70 22.52 -2.03
CA THR A 953 28.37 21.19 -2.56
C THR A 953 27.12 20.65 -1.87
N VAL A 954 26.22 20.04 -2.64
CA VAL A 954 25.05 19.30 -2.15
C VAL A 954 25.08 17.88 -2.68
N CYS A 955 24.51 16.99 -1.89
CA CYS A 955 24.38 15.58 -2.21
C CYS A 955 22.90 15.17 -2.13
N ASP A 956 22.49 14.26 -3.00
CA ASP A 956 21.16 13.64 -2.90
C ASP A 956 21.01 12.90 -1.57
N GLU A 957 19.82 12.93 -0.97
CA GLU A 957 19.56 12.20 0.27
C GLU A 957 19.58 10.68 0.03
N ILE A 958 20.32 9.96 0.86
CA ILE A 958 20.43 8.50 0.79
C ILE A 958 19.22 7.88 1.49
N LYS A 959 18.81 6.68 1.07
CA LYS A 959 17.77 5.93 1.78
C LYS A 959 18.34 5.34 3.07
N ASP A 960 17.70 5.64 4.20
CA ASP A 960 18.05 5.17 5.56
C ASP A 960 19.45 5.61 6.09
N PRO A 961 19.76 6.92 6.12
CA PRO A 961 21.00 7.43 6.69
C PRO A 961 21.09 7.16 8.20
N LEU A 962 22.31 6.91 8.69
CA LEU A 962 22.62 6.68 10.09
C LEU A 962 22.99 8.01 10.77
N TRP A 963 22.04 8.94 10.82
CA TRP A 963 22.23 10.25 11.42
C TRP A 963 22.79 10.16 12.84
N ARG A 964 23.90 10.88 13.08
CA ARG A 964 24.58 10.97 14.37
C ARG A 964 24.46 12.40 14.90
N PRO A 965 24.13 12.60 16.19
CA PRO A 965 24.17 13.93 16.77
C PRO A 965 25.59 14.49 16.72
N LEU A 966 25.73 15.78 16.39
CA LEU A 966 27.01 16.47 16.41
C LEU A 966 27.46 16.69 17.87
N ASP A 967 28.25 15.76 18.41
CA ASP A 967 28.80 15.82 19.76
C ASP A 967 30.22 16.40 19.81
N THR A 968 30.78 16.59 21.01
CA THR A 968 32.13 17.18 21.18
C THR A 968 33.24 16.34 20.59
N VAL A 969 33.04 15.02 20.41
CA VAL A 969 34.03 14.13 19.81
C VAL A 969 34.02 14.33 18.29
N ALA A 970 32.83 14.29 17.67
CA ALA A 970 32.66 14.54 16.24
C ALA A 970 33.12 15.96 15.84
N MET A 971 32.79 16.98 16.63
CA MET A 971 33.28 18.36 16.38
C MET A 971 34.81 18.45 16.34
N THR A 972 35.50 17.65 17.15
CA THR A 972 36.97 17.63 17.20
C THR A 972 37.56 16.82 16.04
N GLU A 973 36.92 15.70 15.68
CA GLU A 973 37.37 14.81 14.61
C GLU A 973 37.27 15.46 13.22
N TYR A 974 36.16 16.16 12.96
CA TYR A 974 35.86 16.76 11.64
C TYR A 974 36.05 18.28 11.60
N ASN A 975 36.47 18.94 12.68
CA ASN A 975 36.61 20.41 12.75
C ASN A 975 35.34 21.20 12.35
N VAL A 976 34.15 20.61 12.53
CA VAL A 976 32.84 21.21 12.20
C VAL A 976 32.10 21.57 13.49
N GLY A 977 31.80 22.86 13.68
CA GLY A 977 31.00 23.36 14.81
C GLY A 977 29.51 23.54 14.48
N THR A 978 28.68 23.77 15.51
CA THR A 978 27.23 24.04 15.34
C THR A 978 26.91 25.34 14.60
N ASN A 979 27.88 26.25 14.48
CA ASN A 979 27.80 27.49 13.70
C ASN A 979 28.24 27.31 12.24
N HIS A 980 28.56 26.08 11.80
CA HIS A 980 28.96 25.83 10.42
C HIS A 980 27.79 26.11 9.45
N SER A 981 28.07 26.79 8.33
CA SER A 981 27.05 27.21 7.37
C SER A 981 26.27 26.04 6.77
N GLY A 982 26.83 24.83 6.76
CA GLY A 982 26.15 23.64 6.26
C GLY A 982 24.87 23.30 7.02
N PHE A 983 24.82 23.54 8.33
CA PHE A 983 23.61 23.31 9.11
C PHE A 983 22.53 24.36 8.88
N GLU A 984 22.91 25.59 8.52
CA GLU A 984 21.97 26.65 8.13
C GLU A 984 21.37 26.34 6.74
N ILE A 985 22.21 25.97 5.78
CA ILE A 985 21.78 25.63 4.43
C ILE A 985 20.94 24.33 4.44
N ALA A 986 21.22 23.39 5.33
CA ALA A 986 20.45 22.14 5.45
C ALA A 986 18.97 22.35 5.79
N LYS A 987 18.58 23.54 6.28
CA LYS A 987 17.19 23.92 6.53
C LYS A 987 16.41 24.25 5.25
N MET A 988 17.11 24.52 4.14
CA MET A 988 16.50 25.05 2.92
C MET A 988 15.92 23.96 2.01
N SER A 989 16.31 22.70 2.20
CA SER A 989 15.88 21.58 1.36
C SER A 989 15.57 20.34 2.15
N GLU A 990 14.44 19.71 1.82
CA GLU A 990 14.09 18.41 2.38
C GLU A 990 14.82 17.27 1.66
N THR A 991 15.05 17.39 0.36
CA THR A 991 15.50 16.30 -0.52
C THR A 991 17.00 16.27 -0.80
N ARG A 992 17.68 17.42 -0.70
CA ARG A 992 19.13 17.54 -0.93
C ARG A 992 19.78 18.11 0.30
N LYS A 993 20.87 17.50 0.71
CA LYS A 993 21.59 17.95 1.90
C LYS A 993 22.91 18.56 1.49
N PRO A 994 23.32 19.68 2.10
CA PRO A 994 24.68 20.15 1.97
C PRO A 994 25.63 19.03 2.37
N CYS A 995 26.72 18.90 1.63
CA CYS A 995 27.73 17.90 1.93
C CYS A 995 29.14 18.42 1.65
N MET A 996 30.12 17.81 2.31
CA MET A 996 31.53 18.03 2.08
C MET A 996 32.18 16.75 1.59
N ILE A 997 32.97 16.84 0.52
CA ILE A 997 33.74 15.71 0.00
C ILE A 997 34.97 15.55 0.88
N LEU A 998 35.08 14.38 1.52
CA LEU A 998 36.17 13.99 2.40
C LEU A 998 37.32 13.34 1.62
N ASP A 999 36.98 12.40 0.72
CA ASP A 999 37.93 11.68 -0.14
C ASP A 999 37.25 11.28 -1.46
N GLY A 1000 37.99 10.85 -2.48
CA GLY A 1000 37.40 10.37 -3.72
C GLY A 1000 38.34 9.55 -4.62
N ASP A 1001 37.77 8.54 -5.28
CA ASP A 1001 38.45 7.69 -6.25
C ASP A 1001 38.38 8.31 -7.66
N GLU A 1002 39.55 8.69 -8.20
CA GLU A 1002 39.68 9.31 -9.53
C GLU A 1002 39.27 8.37 -10.69
N GLU A 1003 39.42 7.05 -10.53
CA GLU A 1003 39.13 6.05 -11.57
C GLU A 1003 37.68 5.55 -11.52
N GLU A 1004 37.15 5.27 -10.32
CA GLU A 1004 35.79 4.72 -10.14
C GLU A 1004 34.70 5.79 -10.05
N GLY A 1005 35.07 7.02 -9.66
CA GLY A 1005 34.14 8.13 -9.56
C GLY A 1005 33.22 8.10 -8.35
N ASN A 1006 33.72 7.54 -7.26
CA ASN A 1006 33.03 7.47 -5.98
C ASN A 1006 33.73 8.39 -4.97
N PHE A 1007 32.95 8.99 -4.07
CA PHE A 1007 33.40 10.01 -3.12
C PHE A 1007 32.91 9.68 -1.71
N ASP A 1008 33.76 9.88 -0.72
CA ASP A 1008 33.37 9.82 0.67
C ASP A 1008 32.90 11.22 1.08
N VAL A 1009 31.73 11.34 1.71
CA VAL A 1009 31.10 12.63 1.96
C VAL A 1009 30.56 12.77 3.39
N PHE A 1010 30.64 13.99 3.93
CA PHE A 1010 30.04 14.40 5.20
C PHE A 1010 28.75 15.16 4.94
N TYR A 1011 27.61 14.64 5.41
CA TYR A 1011 26.29 15.24 5.28
C TYR A 1011 25.94 16.16 6.45
N PHE A 1012 25.30 17.30 6.16
CA PHE A 1012 24.73 18.20 7.18
C PHE A 1012 23.22 18.02 7.31
N ARG A 1013 22.71 17.91 8.53
CA ARG A 1013 21.28 17.95 8.85
C ARG A 1013 20.99 18.84 10.05
N SER A 1014 19.91 19.60 9.95
CA SER A 1014 19.33 20.33 11.05
C SER A 1014 17.81 20.15 11.06
N TYR A 1015 17.22 20.05 12.25
CA TYR A 1015 15.77 19.98 12.40
C TYR A 1015 15.33 20.62 13.72
N GLU A 1016 14.11 21.13 13.73
CA GLU A 1016 13.50 21.76 14.90
C GLU A 1016 13.02 20.67 15.87
N THR A 1017 13.41 20.78 17.14
CA THR A 1017 12.94 19.87 18.20
C THR A 1017 11.86 20.58 19.02
N GLU A 1018 10.71 19.92 19.24
CA GLU A 1018 9.72 20.41 20.20
C GLU A 1018 10.25 20.29 21.63
N VAL A 1019 10.09 21.34 22.46
CA VAL A 1019 9.42 21.31 23.79
C VAL A 1019 9.67 22.59 24.63
N GLU A 1020 8.60 23.01 25.31
CA GLU A 1020 8.40 23.94 26.45
C GLU A 1020 8.67 25.45 26.31
N GLU A 1021 7.56 26.21 26.43
CA GLU A 1021 7.29 27.62 26.84
C GLU A 1021 8.25 28.78 26.49
N ASN A 1022 9.45 28.57 25.92
CA ASN A 1022 10.45 29.63 25.70
C ASN A 1022 11.19 29.61 24.35
N GLY A 1023 10.66 28.92 23.34
CA GLY A 1023 11.15 29.01 21.95
C GLY A 1023 11.73 27.70 21.42
N SER A 1024 11.88 27.62 20.10
CA SER A 1024 12.38 26.43 19.42
C SER A 1024 13.91 26.35 19.39
N TYR A 1025 14.42 25.13 19.59
CA TYR A 1025 15.85 24.79 19.46
C TYR A 1025 16.05 23.87 18.26
N TYR A 1026 17.16 24.03 17.55
CA TYR A 1026 17.57 23.16 16.45
C TYR A 1026 18.56 22.10 16.95
N ALA A 1027 18.31 20.84 16.60
CA ALA A 1027 19.29 19.77 16.72
C ALA A 1027 20.15 19.71 15.44
N TYR A 1028 21.43 19.37 15.59
CA TYR A 1028 22.40 19.27 14.51
C TYR A 1028 22.89 17.83 14.43
N GLU A 1029 22.71 17.21 13.26
CA GLU A 1029 23.09 15.83 12.98
C GLU A 1029 23.96 15.77 11.73
N PHE A 1030 24.82 14.76 11.65
CA PHE A 1030 25.63 14.48 10.49
C PHE A 1030 25.63 13.00 10.16
N ASP A 1031 26.02 12.66 8.94
CA ASP A 1031 26.35 11.29 8.55
C ASP A 1031 27.58 11.31 7.65
N VAL A 1032 28.37 10.24 7.68
CA VAL A 1032 29.52 10.05 6.79
C VAL A 1032 29.22 8.86 5.89
N VAL A 1033 29.19 9.11 4.59
CA VAL A 1033 28.81 8.13 3.59
C VAL A 1033 30.01 7.86 2.71
N GLU A 1034 30.42 6.61 2.66
CA GLU A 1034 31.52 6.15 1.82
C GLU A 1034 31.01 5.72 0.45
N ASN A 1035 31.83 5.91 -0.58
CA ASN A 1035 31.57 5.47 -1.95
C ASN A 1035 30.30 6.05 -2.63
N LEU A 1036 30.02 7.34 -2.44
CA LEU A 1036 28.92 8.04 -3.12
C LEU A 1036 29.29 8.32 -4.60
N PRO A 1037 28.48 7.91 -5.59
CA PRO A 1037 28.83 8.11 -6.99
C PRO A 1037 28.78 9.58 -7.40
N ALA A 1038 29.63 9.97 -8.35
CA ALA A 1038 29.76 11.33 -8.89
C ALA A 1038 28.42 11.98 -9.30
N GLU A 1039 27.49 11.18 -9.81
CA GLU A 1039 26.16 11.61 -10.25
C GLU A 1039 25.23 12.07 -9.11
N SER A 1040 25.55 11.73 -7.85
CA SER A 1040 24.82 12.17 -6.66
C SER A 1040 25.34 13.49 -6.07
N LEU A 1041 26.38 14.09 -6.67
CA LEU A 1041 27.02 15.33 -6.22
C LEU A 1041 26.68 16.51 -7.14
N MET A 1042 26.40 17.67 -6.56
CA MET A 1042 26.15 18.90 -7.30
C MET A 1042 26.84 20.11 -6.66
N PHE A 1043 27.42 20.98 -7.50
CA PHE A 1043 27.92 22.28 -7.08
C PHE A 1043 26.86 23.35 -7.31
N VAL A 1044 26.48 24.05 -6.24
CA VAL A 1044 25.41 25.06 -6.27
C VAL A 1044 25.96 26.41 -5.82
N SER A 1045 25.43 27.50 -6.39
CA SER A 1045 25.75 28.85 -5.92
C SER A 1045 25.26 29.03 -4.49
N ARG A 1046 26.02 29.72 -3.64
CA ARG A 1046 25.53 30.03 -2.28
C ARG A 1046 24.23 30.85 -2.35
N PRO A 1047 23.32 30.68 -1.38
CA PRO A 1047 22.10 31.46 -1.31
C PRO A 1047 22.36 32.96 -1.49
N LEU A 1048 21.56 33.60 -2.36
CA LEU A 1048 21.65 35.02 -2.71
C LEU A 1048 22.95 35.47 -3.40
N ARG A 1049 23.82 34.54 -3.84
CA ARG A 1049 25.11 34.84 -4.52
C ARG A 1049 25.13 34.48 -6.01
N SER A 1050 24.07 33.85 -6.55
CA SER A 1050 23.98 33.57 -7.99
C SER A 1050 23.90 34.86 -8.83
N ASP A 1051 24.11 34.76 -10.15
CA ASP A 1051 24.02 35.91 -11.06
C ASP A 1051 22.64 36.57 -11.05
N GLN A 1052 21.60 35.79 -10.74
CA GLN A 1052 20.24 36.27 -10.59
C GLN A 1052 20.04 37.13 -9.34
N HIS A 1053 20.97 37.13 -8.38
CA HIS A 1053 20.84 37.87 -7.11
C HIS A 1053 21.74 39.09 -6.95
N ARG A 1054 22.75 39.27 -7.80
CA ARG A 1054 23.77 40.31 -7.62
C ARG A 1054 23.19 41.72 -7.58
N ASN A 1055 23.68 42.51 -6.64
CA ASN A 1055 23.30 43.92 -6.41
C ASN A 1055 24.51 44.87 -6.49
N ASP A 1056 25.51 44.49 -7.26
CA ASP A 1056 26.72 45.28 -7.55
C ASP A 1056 26.52 46.28 -8.69
N GLY A 1057 25.28 46.43 -9.19
CA GLY A 1057 24.94 47.26 -10.34
C GLY A 1057 25.18 46.61 -11.70
N ASN A 1058 25.72 45.39 -11.75
CA ASN A 1058 26.08 44.71 -13.01
C ASN A 1058 24.96 43.81 -13.58
N ARG A 1059 23.80 43.75 -12.94
CA ARG A 1059 22.62 42.99 -13.40
C ARG A 1059 21.57 43.92 -13.99
N PHE A 1060 21.03 43.56 -15.16
CA PHE A 1060 19.95 44.33 -15.79
C PHE A 1060 18.57 43.90 -15.28
N VAL A 1061 17.81 44.84 -14.71
CA VAL A 1061 16.44 44.60 -14.22
C VAL A 1061 15.49 45.73 -14.64
N HIS A 1062 14.53 45.43 -15.51
CA HIS A 1062 13.55 46.39 -16.02
C HIS A 1062 12.23 45.73 -16.47
N GLU A 1063 11.10 46.30 -16.03
CA GLU A 1063 9.76 45.90 -16.47
C GLU A 1063 9.46 46.27 -17.92
N ILE A 1064 8.62 45.47 -18.59
CA ILE A 1064 8.17 45.70 -19.96
C ILE A 1064 6.98 46.66 -19.93
N LYS A 1065 7.02 47.71 -20.75
CA LYS A 1065 6.00 48.76 -20.73
C LYS A 1065 4.88 48.48 -21.73
N ILE A 1066 3.65 48.38 -21.23
CA ILE A 1066 2.44 48.45 -22.05
C ILE A 1066 2.26 49.91 -22.49
N THR A 1067 2.05 50.14 -23.78
CA THR A 1067 1.88 51.51 -24.31
C THR A 1067 0.52 52.11 -23.94
N ASP A 1068 0.45 53.43 -23.81
CA ASP A 1068 -0.81 54.19 -23.63
C ASP A 1068 -1.88 53.83 -24.67
N SER A 1069 -1.48 53.41 -25.88
CA SER A 1069 -2.43 53.12 -26.97
C SER A 1069 -3.40 51.97 -26.69
N ILE A 1070 -3.05 51.07 -25.75
CA ILE A 1070 -3.89 49.94 -25.35
C ILE A 1070 -4.14 49.88 -23.85
N PHE A 1071 -3.43 50.65 -23.01
CA PHE A 1071 -3.58 50.56 -21.56
C PHE A 1071 -4.92 51.18 -21.10
N PRO A 1072 -5.72 50.53 -20.24
CA PRO A 1072 -6.98 51.10 -19.78
C PRO A 1072 -6.78 52.37 -18.93
N GLU A 1073 -7.41 53.47 -19.34
CA GLU A 1073 -7.35 54.74 -18.59
C GLU A 1073 -7.85 54.59 -17.14
N VAL A 1074 -8.83 53.71 -16.90
CA VAL A 1074 -9.38 53.41 -15.56
C VAL A 1074 -8.40 52.67 -14.64
N TRP A 1075 -7.25 52.20 -15.15
CA TRP A 1075 -6.20 51.54 -14.38
C TRP A 1075 -5.01 52.46 -14.09
N LYS A 1076 -5.03 53.70 -14.58
CA LYS A 1076 -4.01 54.68 -14.23
C LYS A 1076 -4.27 55.18 -12.80
N ASP A 1077 -3.23 55.17 -11.97
CA ASP A 1077 -3.30 55.74 -10.63
C ASP A 1077 -3.54 57.24 -10.78
N LEU A 1078 -4.66 57.74 -10.27
CA LEU A 1078 -4.97 59.17 -10.32
C LEU A 1078 -3.81 59.93 -9.66
N LYS A 1079 -3.06 60.72 -10.44
CA LYS A 1079 -2.08 61.66 -9.89
C LYS A 1079 -2.83 62.52 -8.88
N ILE A 1080 -2.49 62.38 -7.60
CA ILE A 1080 -2.92 63.32 -6.57
C ILE A 1080 -2.31 64.66 -6.99
N THR A 1081 -3.09 65.49 -7.68
CA THR A 1081 -2.72 66.87 -7.96
C THR A 1081 -2.55 67.58 -6.62
N ASP A 1082 -1.52 68.40 -6.50
CA ASP A 1082 -1.04 69.10 -5.28
C ASP A 1082 -2.09 69.91 -4.48
N GLN A 1083 -3.37 69.91 -4.86
CA GLN A 1083 -4.46 70.57 -4.13
C GLN A 1083 -4.95 69.82 -2.89
N GLN A 1084 -4.57 68.56 -2.65
CA GLN A 1084 -5.02 67.81 -1.46
C GLN A 1084 -4.02 67.77 -0.28
N GLN A 1085 -2.81 68.33 -0.42
CA GLN A 1085 -1.85 68.41 0.70
C GLN A 1085 -2.18 69.49 1.74
N GLU A 1086 -3.12 70.40 1.50
CA GLU A 1086 -3.50 71.44 2.48
C GLU A 1086 -4.60 71.02 3.47
N ILE A 1087 -5.26 69.86 3.29
CA ILE A 1087 -6.36 69.44 4.19
C ILE A 1087 -5.89 68.46 5.28
N GLY A 1088 -4.65 67.95 5.19
CA GLY A 1088 -4.08 66.99 6.14
C GLY A 1088 -3.25 67.57 7.29
N LYS A 1089 -3.33 68.89 7.56
CA LYS A 1089 -2.76 69.52 8.75
C LYS A 1089 -3.88 70.15 9.59
N SER A 1090 -4.64 69.32 10.32
CA SER A 1090 -5.38 69.72 11.52
C SER A 1090 -5.40 68.60 12.54
#